data_AF-A0A9C7G890-F1
#
_entry.id   AF-A0A9C7G890-F1
#
_cell.length_a   1.000
_cell.length_b   1.000
_cell.length_c   1.000
_cell.angle_alpha   90.00
_cell.angle_beta   90.00
_cell.angle_gamma   90.00
#
_symmetry.space_group_name_H-M   'P 1'
#
loop_
_entity.id
_entity.type
_entity.pdbx_description
1 polymer ?
#
loop_
_entity_poly.entity_id
_entity_poly.type
_entity_poly.pdbx_seq_one_letter_code
_entity_poly.pdbx_strand_id
1 'polypeptide(L)'
;MSLLQVIKKYLPVILILVVALNLLTVKPASANNKILSESDFLSLLMREFAASDLVKMPSDGTYKSAQVYHLAKRLGLPVVGTSYTSFGDDVITRKKAAQIIAQAFTGKVYNVEESVEWLYQVNAYLNEEMSFEAFAPEGSLTLDDATAFLEKIRQWGFVELKANPNGEISQYRVDAFSTPIATYDTYEKAYKHAKKYTYTKVVDTSNGMVLWYPSKNTKILYHLKVNDEIVAGFDTKENAINYASKLENYQSRVIEGVRNKLVWDNYDRYVVKSPEGYQFSYKTLEEAYSQALKIDDFRSYIHPIEDDLNQYTNSFLSREDAGIGNGVIIFNGYEIDRKKEKGGYYEPGYNGQYPKGYFKPYIAYQKDGKFVDRFFDTFIISGRLYSETGRFEETPMNHANYQEWNWYKERTLQKGGAIDQLNEDTASIPEIEKVKVYVAVPYPKKEGNFIKLDGIEVEANYDNRYELVKWYIDQMLAEFNSGKFNHIQFEGFYWLNETVRSAEDEKLVREVANLIHSYQKRFIFSPHSYATNYKNWKEYGFDAAYFQSNAKNATSDPIEYKRRLHWGYMNAYQYGMGVNLEMEDHAFSAIDILRNSFDPYMEFGRRYGMQGKSTIMYQGTIMMHRLGNPATPMYKDQYLDFYDKIYQFLRGNQ
;
A
#
# COMPACT_ATOMS: atom_id res chain seq x y z
N MET A 1 52.95 -15.52 59.62
CA MET A 1 51.70 -15.71 58.86
C MET A 1 51.57 -17.18 58.50
N SER A 2 50.41 -17.81 58.74
CA SER A 2 50.18 -19.18 58.28
C SER A 2 50.20 -19.26 56.74
N LEU A 3 50.46 -20.43 56.17
CA LEU A 3 50.39 -20.65 54.72
C LEU A 3 49.04 -20.15 54.14
N LEU A 4 47.97 -20.31 54.92
CA LEU A 4 46.62 -19.83 54.60
C LEU A 4 46.52 -18.29 54.54
N GLN A 5 47.30 -17.56 55.34
CA GLN A 5 47.34 -16.10 55.33
C GLN A 5 48.17 -15.54 54.17
N VAL A 6 49.23 -16.23 53.76
CA VAL A 6 50.00 -15.87 52.55
C VAL A 6 49.13 -16.11 51.31
N ILE A 7 48.43 -17.24 51.26
CA ILE A 7 47.51 -17.56 50.15
C ILE A 7 46.41 -16.50 50.07
N LYS A 8 45.74 -16.13 51.17
CA LYS A 8 44.70 -15.08 51.14
C LYS A 8 45.19 -13.69 50.74
N LYS A 9 46.44 -13.32 51.10
CA LYS A 9 47.00 -12.00 50.77
C LYS A 9 47.36 -11.86 49.29
N TYR A 10 47.81 -12.95 48.66
CA TYR A 10 48.22 -12.95 47.25
C TYR A 10 47.20 -13.60 46.32
N LEU A 11 46.10 -14.18 46.83
CA LEU A 11 45.03 -14.76 46.02
C LEU A 11 44.49 -13.80 44.94
N PRO A 12 44.30 -12.49 45.22
CA PRO A 12 43.84 -11.57 44.18
C PRO A 12 44.89 -11.35 43.08
N VAL A 13 46.18 -11.31 43.43
CA VAL A 13 47.29 -11.13 42.49
C VAL A 13 47.55 -12.41 41.70
N ILE A 14 47.38 -13.58 42.32
CA ILE A 14 47.46 -14.89 41.68
C ILE A 14 46.25 -15.09 40.76
N LEU A 15 45.05 -14.68 41.15
CA LEU A 15 43.89 -14.69 40.25
C LEU A 15 44.08 -13.73 39.07
N ILE A 16 44.63 -12.53 39.29
CA ILE A 16 44.91 -11.58 38.20
C ILE A 16 46.00 -12.14 37.28
N LEU A 17 47.02 -12.83 37.80
CA LEU A 17 48.05 -13.49 36.97
C LEU A 17 47.52 -14.73 36.25
N VAL A 18 46.60 -15.51 36.83
CA VAL A 18 45.97 -16.67 36.17
C VAL A 18 44.95 -16.21 35.12
N VAL A 19 44.22 -15.13 35.37
CA VAL A 19 43.33 -14.49 34.37
C VAL A 19 44.17 -13.82 33.27
N ALA A 20 45.29 -13.17 33.59
CA ALA A 20 46.20 -12.61 32.60
C ALA A 20 46.95 -13.68 31.80
N LEU A 21 47.31 -14.83 32.40
CA LEU A 21 47.91 -15.96 31.67
C LEU A 21 46.88 -16.70 30.80
N ASN A 22 45.63 -16.84 31.25
CA ASN A 22 44.55 -17.39 30.41
C ASN A 22 44.10 -16.41 29.31
N LEU A 23 44.39 -15.12 29.45
CA LEU A 23 44.26 -14.11 28.38
C LEU A 23 45.51 -14.01 27.48
N LEU A 24 46.61 -14.70 27.81
CA LEU A 24 47.86 -14.68 27.05
C LEU A 24 48.20 -15.98 26.31
N THR A 25 47.32 -16.99 26.32
CA THR A 25 47.33 -18.05 25.30
C THR A 25 46.59 -17.61 24.05
N VAL A 26 46.96 -16.41 23.57
CA VAL A 26 46.87 -16.07 22.15
C VAL A 26 47.73 -17.10 21.43
N LYS A 27 47.09 -18.08 20.78
CA LYS A 27 47.72 -18.80 19.66
C LYS A 27 48.41 -17.74 18.80
N PRO A 28 49.67 -17.93 18.39
CA PRO A 28 50.37 -16.93 17.61
C PRO A 28 49.49 -16.56 16.42
N ALA A 29 49.28 -15.25 16.22
CA ALA A 29 48.52 -14.72 15.11
C ALA A 29 48.95 -15.44 13.83
N SER A 30 48.01 -16.19 13.24
CA SER A 30 48.20 -16.56 11.84
C SER A 30 48.32 -15.24 11.09
N ALA A 31 49.28 -15.14 10.18
CA ALA A 31 49.70 -13.88 9.57
C ALA A 31 48.66 -13.27 8.60
N ASN A 32 47.36 -13.54 8.76
CA ASN A 32 46.22 -12.86 8.14
C ASN A 32 44.89 -13.30 8.82
N ASN A 33 44.46 -12.66 9.91
CA ASN A 33 43.10 -12.87 10.43
C ASN A 33 42.08 -12.04 9.60
N LYS A 34 41.74 -12.57 8.42
CA LYS A 34 40.88 -11.93 7.42
C LYS A 34 39.47 -11.65 7.98
N ILE A 35 38.96 -10.44 7.78
CA ILE A 35 37.53 -10.12 7.98
C ILE A 35 36.73 -10.77 6.85
N LEU A 36 35.67 -11.50 7.22
CA LEU A 36 34.90 -12.30 6.27
C LEU A 36 33.77 -11.50 5.63
N SER A 37 33.52 -11.76 4.35
CA SER A 37 32.24 -11.45 3.72
C SER A 37 31.16 -12.50 4.06
N GLU A 38 29.89 -12.21 3.78
CA GLU A 38 28.80 -13.19 3.94
C GLU A 38 29.02 -14.44 3.07
N SER A 39 29.60 -14.28 1.88
CA SER A 39 29.96 -15.40 1.00
C SER A 39 31.14 -16.22 1.53
N ASP A 40 32.14 -15.58 2.16
CA ASP A 40 33.24 -16.29 2.83
C ASP A 40 32.71 -17.16 3.98
N PHE A 41 31.82 -16.62 4.82
CA PHE A 41 31.28 -17.34 5.96
C PHE A 41 30.39 -18.53 5.55
N LEU A 42 29.49 -18.33 4.58
CA LEU A 42 28.63 -19.40 4.05
C LEU A 42 29.44 -20.56 3.48
N SER A 43 30.56 -20.24 2.82
CA SER A 43 31.48 -21.25 2.29
C SER A 43 32.11 -22.10 3.39
N LEU A 44 32.52 -21.49 4.51
CA LEU A 44 33.06 -22.20 5.67
C LEU A 44 32.01 -23.11 6.33
N LEU A 45 30.80 -22.58 6.57
CA LEU A 45 29.70 -23.32 7.18
C LEU A 45 29.33 -24.58 6.37
N MET A 46 29.19 -24.44 5.05
CA MET A 46 28.82 -25.57 4.18
C MET A 46 29.94 -26.60 4.06
N ARG A 47 31.20 -26.18 4.09
CA ARG A 47 32.35 -27.09 4.07
C ARG A 47 32.43 -27.94 5.33
N GLU A 48 32.15 -27.35 6.48
CA GLU A 48 32.30 -28.02 7.78
C GLU A 48 31.18 -29.03 8.06
N PHE A 49 29.95 -28.77 7.60
CA PHE A 49 28.74 -29.52 8.03
C PHE A 49 27.95 -30.22 6.92
N ALA A 50 28.43 -30.23 5.68
CA ALA A 50 27.78 -30.97 4.59
C ALA A 50 28.52 -32.28 4.29
N ALA A 51 28.11 -33.37 4.93
CA ALA A 51 28.61 -34.71 4.64
C ALA A 51 27.74 -35.37 3.55
N SER A 52 28.31 -35.58 2.36
CA SER A 52 27.94 -36.59 1.34
C SER A 52 27.06 -36.28 0.12
N ASP A 53 26.51 -35.09 -0.12
CA ASP A 53 25.95 -34.75 -1.46
C ASP A 53 26.21 -33.31 -1.96
N LEU A 54 27.00 -32.52 -1.23
CA LEU A 54 27.28 -31.11 -1.55
C LEU A 54 28.76 -30.77 -1.71
N VAL A 55 29.62 -31.77 -1.90
CA VAL A 55 31.08 -31.56 -1.95
C VAL A 55 31.55 -31.31 -3.39
N LYS A 56 31.94 -30.07 -3.68
CA LYS A 56 33.04 -29.67 -4.59
C LYS A 56 33.27 -28.15 -4.50
N MET A 57 33.67 -27.66 -3.32
CA MET A 57 34.10 -26.26 -3.13
C MET A 57 35.61 -26.23 -2.82
N PRO A 58 36.41 -25.35 -3.46
CA PRO A 58 37.84 -25.27 -3.22
C PRO A 58 38.16 -24.74 -1.81
N SER A 59 39.23 -25.25 -1.20
CA SER A 59 39.58 -25.04 0.20
C SER A 59 40.22 -23.68 0.53
N ASP A 60 40.44 -22.84 -0.49
CA ASP A 60 41.23 -21.60 -0.41
C ASP A 60 40.39 -20.32 -0.48
N GLY A 61 39.05 -20.43 -0.56
CA GLY A 61 38.14 -19.29 -0.61
C GLY A 61 38.00 -18.61 -1.99
N THR A 62 38.51 -19.20 -3.07
CA THR A 62 38.47 -18.61 -4.43
C THR A 62 37.25 -19.00 -5.29
N TYR A 63 36.07 -19.20 -4.67
CA TYR A 63 34.85 -19.53 -5.41
C TYR A 63 34.06 -18.29 -5.83
N LYS A 64 33.32 -18.35 -6.95
CA LYS A 64 32.47 -17.22 -7.36
C LYS A 64 31.33 -17.08 -6.34
N SER A 65 31.30 -15.98 -5.60
CA SER A 65 30.31 -15.63 -4.57
C SER A 65 28.87 -15.96 -4.97
N ALA A 66 28.51 -15.78 -6.24
CA ALA A 66 27.24 -16.18 -6.85
C ALA A 66 26.80 -17.62 -6.56
N GLN A 67 27.70 -18.58 -6.68
CA GLN A 67 27.37 -19.99 -6.56
C GLN A 67 27.15 -20.39 -5.09
N VAL A 68 27.85 -19.75 -4.15
CA VAL A 68 27.63 -19.91 -2.70
C VAL A 68 26.25 -19.41 -2.32
N TYR A 69 25.86 -18.21 -2.79
CA TYR A 69 24.53 -17.67 -2.55
C TYR A 69 23.41 -18.51 -3.17
N HIS A 70 23.63 -19.09 -4.36
CA HIS A 70 22.67 -20.03 -4.95
C HIS A 70 22.47 -21.28 -4.11
N LEU A 71 23.53 -21.83 -3.54
CA LEU A 71 23.42 -22.98 -2.63
C LEU A 71 22.74 -22.59 -1.31
N ALA A 72 23.11 -21.44 -0.72
CA ALA A 72 22.49 -20.94 0.49
C ALA A 72 20.98 -20.73 0.34
N LYS A 73 20.53 -20.19 -0.82
CA LYS A 73 19.11 -20.04 -1.14
C LYS A 73 18.39 -21.37 -1.30
N ARG A 74 19.01 -22.36 -1.97
CA ARG A 74 18.43 -23.71 -2.07
C ARG A 74 18.22 -24.34 -0.71
N LEU A 75 19.17 -24.11 0.20
CA LEU A 75 19.12 -24.54 1.60
C LEU A 75 18.16 -23.68 2.46
N GLY A 76 17.50 -22.66 1.89
CA GLY A 76 16.57 -21.80 2.61
C GLY A 76 17.24 -20.93 3.68
N LEU A 77 18.52 -20.59 3.53
CA LEU A 77 19.26 -19.77 4.48
C LEU A 77 18.99 -18.27 4.27
N PRO A 78 18.96 -17.45 5.34
CA PRO A 78 18.63 -16.04 5.27
C PRO A 78 19.83 -15.21 4.78
N VAL A 79 20.01 -15.09 3.46
CA VAL A 79 21.12 -14.33 2.83
C VAL A 79 20.67 -13.00 2.23
N VAL A 80 21.56 -12.01 2.18
CA VAL A 80 21.24 -10.61 1.80
C VAL A 80 21.29 -10.38 0.28
N GLY A 81 21.97 -11.25 -0.50
CA GLY A 81 22.05 -11.13 -1.95
C GLY A 81 20.71 -11.33 -2.67
N THR A 82 20.02 -10.23 -3.04
CA THR A 82 18.66 -10.24 -3.63
C THR A 82 18.60 -10.06 -5.15
N SER A 83 19.73 -9.90 -5.87
CA SER A 83 19.75 -9.74 -7.35
C SER A 83 20.86 -10.55 -8.04
N TYR A 84 20.66 -10.90 -9.32
CA TYR A 84 21.66 -11.58 -10.17
C TYR A 84 22.85 -10.69 -10.59
N THR A 85 22.89 -9.42 -10.19
CA THR A 85 23.81 -8.41 -10.74
C THR A 85 24.70 -7.70 -9.72
N SER A 86 24.63 -8.06 -8.44
CA SER A 86 25.51 -7.50 -7.40
C SER A 86 25.86 -8.56 -6.36
N PHE A 87 26.80 -9.44 -6.67
CA PHE A 87 27.32 -10.40 -5.70
C PHE A 87 28.34 -9.68 -4.80
N GLY A 88 27.82 -9.09 -3.73
CA GLY A 88 28.59 -8.34 -2.74
C GLY A 88 29.50 -9.25 -1.90
N ASP A 89 30.76 -8.86 -1.84
CA ASP A 89 31.73 -9.23 -0.81
C ASP A 89 31.47 -8.43 0.49
N ASP A 90 30.20 -8.20 0.83
CA ASP A 90 29.83 -7.40 2.00
C ASP A 90 30.24 -8.12 3.28
N VAL A 91 30.89 -7.36 4.16
CA VAL A 91 31.40 -7.87 5.44
C VAL A 91 30.26 -8.42 6.29
N ILE A 92 30.36 -9.68 6.71
CA ILE A 92 29.36 -10.31 7.56
C ILE A 92 29.51 -9.89 9.01
N THR A 93 28.39 -9.57 9.66
CA THR A 93 28.34 -9.31 11.09
C THR A 93 28.10 -10.60 11.88
N ARG A 94 28.57 -10.63 13.13
CA ARG A 94 28.40 -11.78 14.01
C ARG A 94 26.91 -12.14 14.24
N LYS A 95 26.04 -11.14 14.43
CA LYS A 95 24.57 -11.31 14.46
C LYS A 95 23.98 -11.98 13.22
N LYS A 96 24.48 -11.60 12.04
CA LYS A 96 23.98 -12.19 10.80
C LYS A 96 24.41 -13.65 10.66
N ALA A 97 25.65 -13.96 11.04
CA ALA A 97 26.13 -15.33 11.13
C ALA A 97 25.26 -16.16 12.09
N ALA A 98 24.95 -15.63 13.27
CA ALA A 98 24.06 -16.27 14.25
C ALA A 98 22.70 -16.67 13.65
N GLN A 99 22.08 -15.76 12.88
CA GLN A 99 20.82 -16.04 12.18
C GLN A 99 20.93 -17.16 11.16
N ILE A 100 21.99 -17.15 10.35
CA ILE A 100 22.24 -18.19 9.35
C ILE A 100 22.40 -19.55 10.04
N ILE A 101 23.16 -19.63 11.14
CA ILE A 101 23.42 -20.87 11.88
C ILE A 101 22.14 -21.42 12.52
N ALA A 102 21.39 -20.59 13.24
CA ALA A 102 20.16 -21.02 13.92
C ALA A 102 19.18 -21.64 12.93
N GLN A 103 19.01 -21.02 11.76
CA GLN A 103 18.16 -21.53 10.70
C GLN A 103 18.73 -22.79 10.02
N ALA A 104 20.05 -22.83 9.78
CA ALA A 104 20.70 -23.96 9.11
C ALA A 104 20.60 -25.28 9.88
N PHE A 105 20.64 -25.23 11.22
CA PHE A 105 20.63 -26.44 12.06
C PHE A 105 19.27 -26.81 12.65
N THR A 106 18.29 -25.92 12.59
CA THR A 106 16.93 -26.19 13.08
C THR A 106 15.88 -26.31 11.97
N GLY A 107 16.15 -25.75 10.78
CA GLY A 107 15.17 -25.64 9.69
C GLY A 107 14.03 -24.64 9.96
N LYS A 108 14.08 -23.88 11.07
CA LYS A 108 13.10 -22.86 11.44
C LYS A 108 13.58 -21.46 11.06
N VAL A 109 12.64 -20.57 10.73
CA VAL A 109 12.93 -19.16 10.46
C VAL A 109 13.01 -18.39 11.77
N TYR A 110 14.10 -17.66 11.98
CA TYR A 110 14.31 -16.81 13.15
C TYR A 110 14.62 -15.37 12.73
N ASN A 111 14.19 -14.39 13.54
CA ASN A 111 14.75 -13.03 13.47
C ASN A 111 16.15 -12.98 14.13
N VAL A 112 16.85 -11.85 14.00
CA VAL A 112 18.26 -11.73 14.44
C VAL A 112 18.38 -11.89 15.95
N GLU A 113 17.48 -11.28 16.72
CA GLU A 113 17.46 -11.32 18.18
C GLU A 113 17.16 -12.73 18.71
N GLU A 114 16.14 -13.40 18.15
CA GLU A 114 15.78 -14.78 18.48
C GLU A 114 16.90 -15.77 18.14
N SER A 115 17.64 -15.52 17.06
CA SER A 115 18.75 -16.38 16.65
C SER A 115 19.93 -16.30 17.62
N VAL A 116 20.22 -15.09 18.08
CA VAL A 116 21.23 -14.85 19.11
C VAL A 116 20.80 -15.50 20.43
N GLU A 117 19.54 -15.35 20.82
CA GLU A 117 18.98 -16.01 22.01
C GLU A 117 19.00 -17.54 21.91
N TRP A 118 18.67 -18.10 20.75
CA TRP A 118 18.75 -19.54 20.51
C TRP A 118 20.17 -20.08 20.73
N LEU A 119 21.19 -19.38 20.22
CA LEU A 119 22.59 -19.76 20.44
C LEU A 119 22.98 -19.70 21.92
N TYR A 120 22.53 -18.68 22.65
CA TYR A 120 22.72 -18.60 24.10
C TYR A 120 22.06 -19.78 24.83
N GLN A 121 20.82 -20.14 24.43
CA GLN A 121 20.07 -21.24 25.04
C GLN A 121 20.69 -22.62 24.74
N VAL A 122 21.16 -22.85 23.52
CA VAL A 122 21.85 -24.10 23.14
C VAL A 122 23.13 -24.27 23.96
N ASN A 123 23.93 -23.20 24.11
CA ASN A 123 25.13 -23.21 24.94
C ASN A 123 24.79 -23.46 26.42
N ALA A 124 23.74 -22.83 26.95
CA ALA A 124 23.30 -23.02 28.34
C ALA A 124 22.78 -24.44 28.62
N TYR A 125 22.13 -25.07 27.65
CA TYR A 125 21.55 -26.41 27.79
C TYR A 125 22.62 -27.53 27.89
N LEU A 126 23.81 -27.31 27.31
CA LEU A 126 24.90 -28.29 27.28
C LEU A 126 25.83 -28.24 28.50
N ASN A 127 25.60 -27.30 29.42
CA ASN A 127 26.23 -27.22 30.74
C ASN A 127 27.78 -27.22 30.73
N GLU A 128 28.40 -26.65 29.70
CA GLU A 128 29.83 -26.38 29.70
C GLU A 128 30.11 -25.04 30.40
N GLU A 129 30.94 -25.05 31.45
CA GLU A 129 31.41 -23.85 32.15
C GLU A 129 32.29 -23.00 31.22
N MET A 130 31.67 -22.21 30.34
CA MET A 130 32.26 -20.99 29.80
C MET A 130 31.14 -20.01 29.51
N SER A 131 31.25 -18.82 30.11
CA SER A 131 30.37 -17.71 29.80
C SER A 131 30.38 -17.48 28.29
N PHE A 132 29.19 -17.34 27.71
CA PHE A 132 29.03 -16.82 26.35
C PHE A 132 29.29 -15.30 26.33
N GLU A 133 30.26 -14.82 27.13
CA GLU A 133 30.87 -13.50 26.98
C GLU A 133 31.79 -13.46 25.74
N ALA A 134 32.12 -14.62 25.14
CA ALA A 134 33.02 -14.69 23.98
C ALA A 134 32.34 -14.42 22.62
N PHE A 135 31.02 -14.64 22.47
CA PHE A 135 30.31 -14.25 21.25
C PHE A 135 29.67 -12.88 21.45
N ALA A 136 30.49 -11.83 21.26
CA ALA A 136 29.96 -10.48 21.16
C ALA A 136 29.13 -10.40 19.86
N PRO A 137 27.81 -10.14 19.91
CA PRO A 137 26.96 -10.13 18.72
C PRO A 137 27.25 -8.92 17.82
N GLU A 138 27.90 -7.89 18.35
CA GLU A 138 28.33 -6.70 17.60
C GLU A 138 29.68 -6.91 16.91
N GLY A 139 29.85 -6.28 15.74
CA GLY A 139 31.09 -6.26 14.97
C GLY A 139 31.14 -7.27 13.83
N SER A 140 32.17 -7.10 12.99
CA SER A 140 32.44 -7.97 11.84
C SER A 140 33.00 -9.33 12.29
N LEU A 141 32.71 -10.37 11.51
CA LEU A 141 33.21 -11.72 11.78
C LEU A 141 34.58 -11.93 11.12
N THR A 142 35.58 -12.36 11.89
CA THR A 142 36.89 -12.74 11.35
C THR A 142 36.98 -14.24 11.06
N LEU A 143 37.97 -14.67 10.29
CA LEU A 143 38.20 -16.08 9.97
C LEU A 143 38.44 -16.92 11.23
N ASP A 144 39.21 -16.40 12.18
CA ASP A 144 39.46 -17.07 13.46
C ASP A 144 38.17 -17.18 14.29
N ASP A 145 37.34 -16.13 14.32
CA ASP A 145 36.04 -16.15 15.01
C ASP A 145 35.10 -17.19 14.41
N ALA A 146 34.97 -17.20 13.08
CA ALA A 146 34.11 -18.13 12.36
C ALA A 146 34.55 -19.58 12.60
N THR A 147 35.85 -19.85 12.53
CA THR A 147 36.41 -21.19 12.74
C THR A 147 36.13 -21.69 14.15
N ALA A 148 36.40 -20.87 15.17
CA ALA A 148 36.12 -21.21 16.56
C ALA A 148 34.61 -21.44 16.80
N PHE A 149 33.75 -20.67 16.13
CA PHE A 149 32.31 -20.78 16.26
C PHE A 149 31.77 -22.08 15.66
N LEU A 150 32.20 -22.42 14.45
CA LEU A 150 31.82 -23.66 13.78
C LEU A 150 32.36 -24.89 14.55
N GLU A 151 33.59 -24.84 15.06
CA GLU A 151 34.15 -25.94 15.87
C GLU A 151 33.30 -26.20 17.13
N LYS A 152 32.82 -25.16 17.81
CA LYS A 152 31.92 -25.31 18.97
C LYS A 152 30.57 -25.91 18.61
N ILE A 153 29.93 -25.45 17.53
CA ILE A 153 28.65 -26.04 17.06
C ILE A 153 28.80 -27.53 16.81
N ARG A 154 29.93 -27.94 16.25
CA ARG A 154 30.25 -29.35 16.04
C ARG A 154 30.39 -30.12 17.35
N GLN A 155 31.08 -29.54 18.34
CA GLN A 155 31.22 -30.12 19.68
C GLN A 155 29.87 -30.27 20.39
N TRP A 156 28.92 -29.36 20.13
CA TRP A 156 27.53 -29.44 20.62
C TRP A 156 26.69 -30.56 19.97
N GLY A 157 27.27 -31.33 19.05
CA GLY A 157 26.62 -32.48 18.42
C GLY A 157 25.81 -32.14 17.17
N PHE A 158 25.86 -30.90 16.69
CA PHE A 158 25.33 -30.56 15.37
C PHE A 158 26.35 -30.97 14.31
N VAL A 159 26.07 -32.05 13.59
CA VAL A 159 27.04 -32.65 12.64
C VAL A 159 26.59 -32.58 11.19
N GLU A 160 25.35 -32.13 10.93
CA GLU A 160 24.78 -31.99 9.59
C GLU A 160 23.80 -30.80 9.53
N LEU A 161 23.76 -30.11 8.39
CA LEU A 161 22.78 -29.06 8.13
C LEU A 161 21.38 -29.68 7.96
N LYS A 162 20.36 -29.17 8.68
CA LYS A 162 18.95 -29.57 8.52
C LYS A 162 18.20 -28.76 7.47
N ALA A 163 18.95 -27.98 6.70
CA ALA A 163 18.44 -27.15 5.64
C ALA A 163 17.88 -27.99 4.48
N ASN A 164 16.71 -27.59 3.98
CA ASN A 164 15.90 -28.35 3.04
C ASN A 164 16.51 -28.38 1.62
N PRO A 165 16.97 -29.53 1.08
CA PRO A 165 17.67 -29.58 -0.22
C PRO A 165 16.76 -29.49 -1.46
N ASN A 166 15.46 -29.74 -1.31
CA ASN A 166 14.46 -29.54 -2.36
C ASN A 166 13.70 -28.27 -1.98
N GLY A 167 13.92 -27.17 -2.68
CA GLY A 167 13.35 -25.84 -2.39
C GLY A 167 11.81 -25.72 -2.46
N GLU A 168 11.07 -26.80 -2.24
CA GLU A 168 9.72 -26.78 -1.70
C GLU A 168 9.82 -26.74 -0.18
N ILE A 169 9.24 -25.73 0.46
CA ILE A 169 8.87 -25.82 1.88
C ILE A 169 7.78 -26.90 1.99
N SER A 170 8.16 -28.18 1.94
CA SER A 170 7.29 -29.34 2.16
C SER A 170 7.44 -29.71 3.64
N GLN A 171 6.47 -29.40 4.50
CA GLN A 171 5.26 -30.20 4.70
C GLN A 171 5.51 -31.71 4.52
N TYR A 172 6.03 -32.41 5.53
CA TYR A 172 5.72 -33.83 5.85
C TYR A 172 6.38 -34.13 7.22
N ARG A 173 5.79 -34.74 8.25
CA ARG A 173 4.46 -35.31 8.54
C ARG A 173 4.46 -35.68 10.05
N VAL A 174 3.32 -36.11 10.61
CA VAL A 174 3.12 -36.70 11.96
C VAL A 174 2.92 -35.60 13.04
N ASP A 175 1.75 -35.33 13.64
CA ASP A 175 0.75 -36.21 14.23
C ASP A 175 -0.67 -35.61 14.28
N ALA A 176 -1.65 -36.48 14.54
CA ALA A 176 -2.99 -36.10 14.96
C ALA A 176 -2.96 -35.12 16.16
N PHE A 177 -3.60 -33.95 16.00
CA PHE A 177 -3.93 -32.93 17.04
C PHE A 177 -2.74 -32.35 17.83
N SER A 178 -2.40 -31.05 17.65
CA SER A 178 -1.07 -30.56 18.06
C SER A 178 -0.94 -29.61 19.25
N THR A 179 -1.99 -29.09 19.94
CA THR A 179 -1.75 -28.42 21.25
C THR A 179 -2.99 -28.31 22.15
N PRO A 180 -2.93 -28.78 23.40
CA PRO A 180 -3.92 -28.44 24.43
C PRO A 180 -3.80 -26.97 24.81
N ILE A 181 -4.90 -26.24 24.80
CA ILE A 181 -4.94 -24.79 25.10
C ILE A 181 -4.84 -24.56 26.61
N ALA A 182 -5.58 -25.36 27.38
CA ALA A 182 -5.62 -25.30 28.84
C ALA A 182 -6.27 -26.58 29.40
N THR A 183 -5.86 -26.96 30.61
CA THR A 183 -6.45 -28.06 31.38
C THR A 183 -7.19 -27.50 32.59
N TYR A 184 -8.40 -27.99 32.82
CA TYR A 184 -9.26 -27.57 33.92
C TYR A 184 -9.59 -28.76 34.83
N ASP A 185 -9.64 -28.45 36.13
CA ASP A 185 -10.02 -29.39 37.18
C ASP A 185 -11.50 -29.78 37.12
N THR A 186 -12.34 -28.92 36.54
CA THR A 186 -13.79 -29.06 36.52
C THR A 186 -14.37 -28.69 35.16
N TYR A 187 -15.39 -29.42 34.75
CA TYR A 187 -16.05 -29.27 33.44
C TYR A 187 -16.69 -27.89 33.25
N GLU A 188 -17.27 -27.33 34.32
CA GLU A 188 -17.97 -26.04 34.27
C GLU A 188 -17.03 -24.85 34.01
N LYS A 189 -15.76 -24.94 34.45
CA LYS A 189 -14.73 -23.94 34.14
C LYS A 189 -14.25 -24.03 32.69
N ALA A 190 -14.04 -25.25 32.19
CA ALA A 190 -13.70 -25.48 30.78
C ALA A 190 -14.81 -24.94 29.85
N TYR A 191 -16.08 -25.16 30.22
CA TYR A 191 -17.25 -24.68 29.49
C TYR A 191 -17.34 -23.14 29.41
N LYS A 192 -17.13 -22.42 30.52
CA LYS A 192 -17.12 -20.94 30.52
C LYS A 192 -16.03 -20.36 29.62
N HIS A 193 -14.90 -21.04 29.49
CA HIS A 193 -13.82 -20.62 28.59
C HIS A 193 -14.15 -20.90 27.13
N ALA A 194 -14.69 -22.10 26.82
CA ALA A 194 -15.14 -22.46 25.48
C ALA A 194 -16.15 -21.45 24.90
N LYS A 195 -17.04 -20.89 25.75
CA LYS A 195 -18.04 -19.90 25.34
C LYS A 195 -17.45 -18.61 24.74
N LYS A 196 -16.18 -18.30 25.03
CA LYS A 196 -15.49 -17.11 24.48
C LYS A 196 -14.94 -17.33 23.06
N TYR A 197 -14.85 -18.57 22.59
CA TYR A 197 -14.25 -18.93 21.31
C TYR A 197 -15.13 -19.93 20.56
N THR A 198 -15.77 -19.45 19.49
CA THR A 198 -16.58 -20.31 18.62
C THR A 198 -15.68 -21.41 18.02
N TYR A 199 -16.13 -22.67 18.08
CA TYR A 199 -15.48 -23.86 17.48
C TYR A 199 -14.28 -24.47 18.24
N THR A 200 -14.39 -24.64 19.57
CA THR A 200 -13.43 -25.43 20.38
C THR A 200 -14.02 -26.78 20.84
N LYS A 201 -13.19 -27.81 21.02
CA LYS A 201 -13.59 -29.12 21.56
C LYS A 201 -13.08 -29.27 22.99
N VAL A 202 -13.95 -29.62 23.93
CA VAL A 202 -13.56 -29.99 25.31
C VAL A 202 -13.49 -31.51 25.40
N VAL A 203 -12.34 -32.03 25.82
CA VAL A 203 -12.04 -33.46 25.89
C VAL A 203 -11.81 -33.85 27.34
N ASP A 204 -12.53 -34.88 27.76
CA ASP A 204 -12.39 -35.50 29.07
C ASP A 204 -11.20 -36.46 29.04
N THR A 205 -10.18 -36.19 29.87
CA THR A 205 -8.97 -37.00 29.97
C THR A 205 -8.79 -37.47 31.40
N SER A 206 -7.96 -38.51 31.61
CA SER A 206 -7.66 -39.02 32.95
C SER A 206 -7.05 -37.99 33.90
N ASN A 207 -6.56 -36.84 33.38
CA ASN A 207 -5.90 -35.77 34.14
C ASN A 207 -6.72 -34.48 34.21
N GLY A 208 -8.02 -34.52 33.84
CA GLY A 208 -8.91 -33.35 33.83
C GLY A 208 -9.45 -33.00 32.44
N MET A 209 -10.17 -31.88 32.34
CA MET A 209 -10.86 -31.45 31.13
C MET A 209 -9.96 -30.55 30.29
N VAL A 210 -9.69 -30.94 29.04
CA VAL A 210 -8.71 -30.28 28.19
C VAL A 210 -9.39 -29.60 27.00
N LEU A 211 -9.09 -28.33 26.75
CA LEU A 211 -9.62 -27.54 25.63
C LEU A 211 -8.70 -27.63 24.41
N TRP A 212 -9.23 -27.93 23.22
CA TRP A 212 -8.47 -28.09 21.97
C TRP A 212 -9.02 -27.23 20.83
N TYR A 213 -8.12 -26.74 19.96
CA TYR A 213 -8.48 -26.18 18.64
C TYR A 213 -8.58 -27.30 17.60
N PRO A 214 -9.58 -27.26 16.69
CA PRO A 214 -9.63 -28.18 15.57
C PRO A 214 -8.44 -27.92 14.63
N SER A 215 -7.80 -28.98 14.16
CA SER A 215 -6.77 -28.86 13.12
C SER A 215 -7.42 -28.51 11.77
N LYS A 216 -6.63 -27.97 10.84
CA LYS A 216 -7.05 -27.47 9.50
C LYS A 216 -7.94 -28.45 8.68
N ASN A 217 -7.98 -29.74 9.01
CA ASN A 217 -8.73 -30.78 8.29
C ASN A 217 -9.89 -31.42 9.09
N THR A 218 -10.29 -30.85 10.22
CA THR A 218 -11.35 -31.44 11.06
C THR A 218 -12.73 -31.09 10.51
N LYS A 219 -13.50 -32.09 10.02
CA LYS A 219 -14.89 -31.89 9.58
C LYS A 219 -15.79 -31.72 10.80
N ILE A 220 -16.43 -30.56 10.94
CA ILE A 220 -17.49 -30.35 11.94
C ILE A 220 -18.83 -30.60 11.24
N LEU A 221 -19.51 -31.67 11.61
CA LEU A 221 -20.75 -32.14 11.00
C LEU A 221 -21.97 -31.95 11.92
N TYR A 222 -21.76 -31.71 13.21
CA TYR A 222 -22.81 -31.57 14.20
C TYR A 222 -22.50 -30.43 15.16
N HIS A 223 -23.50 -29.63 15.52
CA HIS A 223 -23.37 -28.55 16.49
C HIS A 223 -24.19 -28.86 17.74
N LEU A 224 -23.66 -28.50 18.90
CA LEU A 224 -24.42 -28.52 20.14
C LEU A 224 -24.91 -27.11 20.46
N LYS A 225 -26.22 -27.01 20.65
CA LYS A 225 -26.90 -25.77 21.02
C LYS A 225 -27.31 -25.84 22.49
N VAL A 226 -26.98 -24.82 23.28
CA VAL A 226 -27.41 -24.70 24.69
C VAL A 226 -28.08 -23.34 24.86
N ASN A 227 -29.31 -23.32 25.35
CA ASN A 227 -30.12 -22.09 25.46
C ASN A 227 -30.15 -21.26 24.15
N ASP A 228 -30.23 -21.95 23.01
CA ASP A 228 -30.28 -21.37 21.66
C ASP A 228 -29.03 -20.67 21.13
N GLU A 229 -27.86 -20.88 21.75
CA GLU A 229 -26.55 -20.49 21.22
C GLU A 229 -25.73 -21.72 20.82
N ILE A 230 -24.97 -21.63 19.71
CA ILE A 230 -24.01 -22.67 19.31
C ILE A 230 -22.79 -22.54 20.21
N VAL A 231 -22.52 -23.58 21.00
CA VAL A 231 -21.43 -23.55 21.98
C VAL A 231 -20.26 -24.46 21.63
N ALA A 232 -20.48 -25.48 20.79
CA ALA A 232 -19.44 -26.42 20.38
C ALA A 232 -19.78 -27.14 19.06
N GLY A 233 -18.75 -27.58 18.34
CA GLY A 233 -18.85 -28.33 17.09
C GLY A 233 -18.19 -29.71 17.19
N PHE A 234 -18.79 -30.72 16.56
CA PHE A 234 -18.39 -32.11 16.60
C PHE A 234 -18.34 -32.75 15.21
N ASP A 235 -17.45 -33.71 15.06
CA ASP A 235 -17.27 -34.52 13.86
C ASP A 235 -18.34 -35.61 13.71
N THR A 236 -18.86 -36.13 14.82
CA THR A 236 -19.92 -37.15 14.83
C THR A 236 -21.07 -36.77 15.76
N LYS A 237 -22.27 -37.26 15.43
CA LYS A 237 -23.49 -37.04 16.23
C LYS A 237 -23.37 -37.67 17.61
N GLU A 238 -22.73 -38.82 17.71
CA GLU A 238 -22.55 -39.59 18.94
C GLU A 238 -21.64 -38.86 19.94
N ASN A 239 -20.55 -38.26 19.46
CA ASN A 239 -19.69 -37.39 20.28
C ASN A 239 -20.45 -36.16 20.79
N ALA A 240 -21.29 -35.56 19.94
CA ALA A 240 -22.13 -34.42 20.34
C ALA A 240 -23.19 -34.80 21.38
N ILE A 241 -23.83 -35.97 21.25
CA ILE A 241 -24.83 -36.49 22.20
C ILE A 241 -24.18 -36.85 23.54
N ASN A 242 -23.04 -37.53 23.53
CA ASN A 242 -22.32 -37.91 24.74
C ASN A 242 -21.77 -36.67 25.49
N TYR A 243 -21.50 -35.59 24.76
CA TYR A 243 -21.18 -34.29 25.35
C TYR A 243 -22.42 -33.59 25.92
N ALA A 244 -23.55 -33.63 25.22
CA ALA A 244 -24.82 -33.06 25.67
C ALA A 244 -25.33 -33.71 26.95
N SER A 245 -25.17 -35.03 27.12
CA SER A 245 -25.62 -35.78 28.29
C SER A 245 -24.86 -35.45 29.58
N LYS A 246 -23.67 -34.84 29.49
CA LYS A 246 -22.88 -34.39 30.66
C LYS A 246 -23.27 -32.99 31.15
N LEU A 247 -24.18 -32.29 30.44
CA LEU A 247 -24.67 -30.95 30.77
C LEU A 247 -26.04 -31.02 31.48
N GLU A 248 -26.14 -31.82 32.54
CA GLU A 248 -27.42 -32.20 33.19
C GLU A 248 -28.29 -31.02 33.67
N ASN A 249 -27.71 -29.82 33.85
CA ASN A 249 -28.40 -28.62 34.34
C ASN A 249 -28.78 -27.60 33.25
N TYR A 250 -28.57 -27.88 31.95
CA TYR A 250 -28.84 -26.93 30.86
C TYR A 250 -29.69 -27.56 29.75
N GLN A 251 -30.66 -26.81 29.20
CA GLN A 251 -31.41 -27.28 28.03
C GLN A 251 -30.49 -27.30 26.79
N SER A 252 -30.01 -28.49 26.44
CA SER A 252 -29.09 -28.73 25.33
C SER A 252 -29.73 -29.57 24.21
N ARG A 253 -29.39 -29.27 22.97
CA ARG A 253 -29.91 -29.97 21.77
C ARG A 253 -28.85 -30.05 20.69
N VAL A 254 -28.64 -31.25 20.14
CA VAL A 254 -27.70 -31.51 19.03
C VAL A 254 -28.42 -31.29 17.71
N ILE A 255 -27.84 -30.47 16.84
CA ILE A 255 -28.33 -30.21 15.49
C ILE A 255 -27.28 -30.63 14.46
N GLU A 256 -27.74 -31.10 13.30
CA GLU A 256 -26.85 -31.39 12.17
C GLU A 256 -26.39 -30.09 11.53
N GLY A 257 -25.08 -29.94 11.35
CA GLY A 257 -24.48 -28.74 10.77
C GLY A 257 -24.64 -28.74 9.25
N VAL A 258 -24.94 -27.57 8.67
CA VAL A 258 -24.81 -27.37 7.22
C VAL A 258 -23.32 -27.57 6.88
N ARG A 259 -23.00 -28.34 5.82
CA ARG A 259 -21.63 -28.61 5.37
C ARG A 259 -20.86 -27.30 5.16
N ASN A 260 -20.14 -26.84 6.18
CA ASN A 260 -19.18 -25.78 6.02
C ASN A 260 -17.90 -26.40 5.47
N LYS A 261 -17.66 -26.17 4.17
CA LYS A 261 -16.33 -26.28 3.57
C LYS A 261 -15.44 -25.33 4.38
N LEU A 262 -14.59 -25.86 5.24
CA LEU A 262 -13.52 -25.10 5.87
C LEU A 262 -12.60 -24.58 4.75
N VAL A 263 -12.63 -23.27 4.55
CA VAL A 263 -11.85 -22.51 3.57
C VAL A 263 -10.39 -22.46 4.01
N TRP A 264 -9.57 -23.39 3.52
CA TRP A 264 -8.11 -23.31 3.68
C TRP A 264 -7.44 -23.94 2.46
N ASP A 265 -7.49 -23.25 1.31
CA ASP A 265 -6.52 -23.38 0.19
C ASP A 265 -6.67 -22.33 -0.94
N ASN A 266 -7.25 -21.15 -0.70
CA ASN A 266 -7.19 -20.03 -1.67
C ASN A 266 -5.98 -19.14 -1.37
N TYR A 267 -4.78 -19.54 -1.79
CA TYR A 267 -3.57 -18.72 -1.63
C TYR A 267 -3.37 -17.70 -2.75
N ASP A 268 -4.05 -17.84 -3.89
CA ASP A 268 -3.98 -16.86 -4.95
C ASP A 268 -4.92 -15.70 -4.65
N ARG A 269 -4.35 -14.49 -4.61
CA ARG A 269 -5.05 -13.24 -4.29
C ARG A 269 -5.33 -12.41 -5.51
N TYR A 270 -4.67 -12.71 -6.63
CA TYR A 270 -4.77 -11.92 -7.85
C TYR A 270 -4.92 -12.83 -9.04
N VAL A 271 -5.73 -12.38 -9.98
CA VAL A 271 -5.91 -12.99 -11.28
C VAL A 271 -5.38 -12.05 -12.34
N VAL A 272 -4.50 -12.55 -13.20
CA VAL A 272 -4.14 -11.91 -14.45
C VAL A 272 -4.97 -12.56 -15.56
N LYS A 273 -5.72 -11.74 -16.29
CA LYS A 273 -6.45 -12.18 -17.50
C LYS A 273 -5.76 -11.63 -18.74
N SER A 274 -5.53 -12.48 -19.74
CA SER A 274 -5.10 -12.06 -21.08
C SER A 274 -6.31 -11.68 -21.93
N PRO A 275 -6.11 -10.91 -23.02
CA PRO A 275 -7.19 -10.60 -23.98
C PRO A 275 -7.84 -11.84 -24.59
N GLU A 276 -7.07 -12.91 -24.79
CA GLU A 276 -7.50 -14.19 -25.36
C GLU A 276 -8.29 -15.04 -24.35
N GLY A 277 -8.50 -14.54 -23.13
CA GLY A 277 -9.29 -15.18 -22.08
C GLY A 277 -8.50 -16.13 -21.19
N TYR A 278 -7.18 -16.23 -21.34
CA TYR A 278 -6.35 -17.01 -20.42
C TYR A 278 -6.33 -16.36 -19.04
N GLN A 279 -6.51 -17.17 -18.01
CA GLN A 279 -6.56 -16.73 -16.62
C GLN A 279 -5.47 -17.43 -15.81
N PHE A 280 -4.63 -16.63 -15.16
CA PHE A 280 -3.60 -17.13 -14.25
C PHE A 280 -3.77 -16.48 -12.88
N SER A 281 -3.56 -17.26 -11.83
CA SER A 281 -3.73 -16.82 -10.45
C SER A 281 -2.38 -16.76 -9.74
N TYR A 282 -2.21 -15.75 -8.88
CA TYR A 282 -0.95 -15.44 -8.21
C TYR A 282 -1.19 -15.06 -6.75
N LYS A 283 -0.23 -15.42 -5.90
CA LYS A 283 -0.29 -15.19 -4.45
C LYS A 283 -0.02 -13.74 -4.08
N THR A 284 0.86 -13.10 -4.83
CA THR A 284 1.25 -11.71 -4.58
C THR A 284 0.93 -10.82 -5.78
N LEU A 285 0.75 -9.53 -5.48
CA LEU A 285 0.54 -8.52 -6.50
C LEU A 285 1.77 -8.33 -7.39
N GLU A 286 2.98 -8.46 -6.83
CA GLU A 286 4.23 -8.36 -7.59
C GLU A 286 4.40 -9.51 -8.59
N GLU A 287 4.00 -10.73 -8.23
CA GLU A 287 3.95 -11.85 -9.17
C GLU A 287 2.92 -11.58 -10.29
N ALA A 288 1.73 -11.11 -9.92
CA ALA A 288 0.70 -10.74 -10.89
C ALA A 288 1.19 -9.63 -11.84
N TYR A 289 1.86 -8.60 -11.33
CA TYR A 289 2.46 -7.55 -12.16
C TYR A 289 3.55 -8.09 -13.06
N SER A 290 4.50 -8.86 -12.52
CA SER A 290 5.59 -9.44 -13.30
C SER A 290 5.07 -10.28 -14.47
N GLN A 291 3.95 -10.96 -14.27
CA GLN A 291 3.34 -11.82 -15.29
C GLN A 291 2.45 -11.02 -16.24
N ALA A 292 1.68 -10.05 -15.75
CA ALA A 292 0.92 -9.14 -16.59
C ALA A 292 1.82 -8.39 -17.58
N LEU A 293 3.01 -8.00 -17.14
CA LEU A 293 4.04 -7.37 -17.97
C LEU A 293 4.68 -8.32 -19.01
N LYS A 294 4.61 -9.64 -18.80
CA LYS A 294 5.18 -10.66 -19.71
C LYS A 294 4.18 -11.23 -20.71
N ILE A 295 2.92 -11.41 -20.31
CA ILE A 295 1.99 -12.34 -20.97
C ILE A 295 1.59 -11.91 -22.39
N ASP A 296 1.53 -10.62 -22.71
CA ASP A 296 1.08 -10.24 -24.06
C ASP A 296 1.25 -8.74 -24.33
N ASP A 297 2.49 -8.28 -24.54
CA ASP A 297 2.80 -6.91 -24.98
C ASP A 297 1.87 -5.86 -24.34
N PHE A 298 1.69 -6.02 -23.02
CA PHE A 298 0.95 -5.13 -22.16
C PHE A 298 -0.58 -5.19 -22.21
N ARG A 299 -1.27 -6.14 -22.87
CA ARG A 299 -2.76 -6.15 -22.97
C ARG A 299 -3.54 -6.85 -21.85
N SER A 300 -2.84 -7.41 -20.85
CA SER A 300 -3.48 -8.08 -19.71
C SER A 300 -4.09 -7.10 -18.69
N TYR A 301 -4.89 -7.61 -17.76
CA TYR A 301 -5.42 -6.84 -16.62
C TYR A 301 -5.48 -7.71 -15.36
N ILE A 302 -5.47 -7.06 -14.19
CA ILE A 302 -5.30 -7.69 -12.89
C ILE A 302 -6.52 -7.41 -12.03
N HIS A 303 -7.10 -8.46 -11.47
CA HIS A 303 -8.17 -8.35 -10.48
C HIS A 303 -7.80 -9.07 -9.20
N PRO A 304 -8.08 -8.50 -8.03
CA PRO A 304 -7.99 -9.26 -6.80
C PRO A 304 -9.08 -10.34 -6.75
N ILE A 305 -8.78 -11.47 -6.11
CA ILE A 305 -9.74 -12.54 -5.82
C ILE A 305 -10.42 -12.20 -4.50
N GLU A 306 -11.75 -12.25 -4.47
CA GLU A 306 -12.52 -12.12 -3.23
C GLU A 306 -12.47 -13.42 -2.43
N ASP A 307 -12.43 -13.27 -1.11
CA ASP A 307 -12.55 -14.37 -0.15
C ASP A 307 -13.34 -13.91 1.08
N ASP A 308 -13.52 -14.80 2.06
CA ASP A 308 -14.28 -14.52 3.28
C ASP A 308 -13.68 -13.37 4.13
N LEU A 309 -12.43 -12.99 3.90
CA LEU A 309 -11.71 -11.93 4.61
C LEU A 309 -11.55 -10.65 3.79
N ASN A 310 -11.57 -10.76 2.46
CA ASN A 310 -11.29 -9.69 1.52
C ASN A 310 -12.48 -9.55 0.54
N GLN A 311 -13.39 -8.65 0.89
CA GLN A 311 -14.50 -8.25 0.02
C GLN A 311 -14.21 -6.88 -0.59
N TYR A 312 -14.47 -6.74 -1.88
CA TYR A 312 -14.20 -5.53 -2.63
C TYR A 312 -15.49 -5.05 -3.31
N THR A 313 -15.53 -3.79 -3.75
CA THR A 313 -16.67 -3.34 -4.57
C THR A 313 -16.61 -3.96 -5.96
N ASN A 314 -15.39 -4.19 -6.48
CA ASN A 314 -15.14 -4.83 -7.78
C ASN A 314 -15.98 -4.22 -8.91
N SER A 315 -16.05 -2.90 -8.94
CA SER A 315 -16.68 -2.15 -10.02
C SER A 315 -16.17 -0.72 -9.99
N PHE A 316 -15.95 -0.12 -11.16
CA PHE A 316 -15.78 1.34 -11.21
C PHE A 316 -17.07 2.06 -10.84
N LEU A 317 -16.90 3.26 -10.28
CA LEU A 317 -17.99 4.15 -9.94
C LEU A 317 -18.88 4.42 -11.18
N SER A 318 -20.19 4.21 -11.03
CA SER A 318 -21.14 4.46 -12.10
C SER A 318 -21.38 5.97 -12.27
N ARG A 319 -21.83 6.39 -13.46
CA ARG A 319 -22.16 7.80 -13.72
C ARG A 319 -23.35 8.29 -12.90
N GLU A 320 -24.29 7.40 -12.62
CA GLU A 320 -25.49 7.69 -11.83
C GLU A 320 -25.10 7.90 -10.36
N ASP A 321 -24.38 6.95 -9.77
CA ASP A 321 -23.95 7.03 -8.37
C ASP A 321 -23.05 8.25 -8.14
N ALA A 322 -22.12 8.53 -9.06
CA ALA A 322 -21.24 9.69 -8.97
C ALA A 322 -21.95 11.03 -9.21
N GLY A 323 -23.08 11.02 -9.92
CA GLY A 323 -23.67 12.23 -10.49
C GLY A 323 -22.76 12.96 -11.50
N ILE A 324 -21.68 12.31 -11.94
CA ILE A 324 -20.65 12.83 -12.85
C ILE A 324 -20.49 11.83 -13.97
N GLY A 325 -20.74 12.25 -15.22
CA GLY A 325 -20.51 11.42 -16.39
C GLY A 325 -19.03 11.38 -16.74
N ASN A 326 -18.55 12.51 -17.25
CA ASN A 326 -17.15 12.82 -17.54
C ASN A 326 -16.83 14.20 -16.96
N GLY A 327 -15.89 14.26 -16.03
CA GLY A 327 -15.42 15.50 -15.42
C GLY A 327 -14.06 15.96 -15.95
N VAL A 328 -13.77 17.24 -15.80
CA VAL A 328 -12.44 17.82 -16.09
C VAL A 328 -12.03 18.79 -15.00
N ILE A 329 -10.77 18.70 -14.57
CA ILE A 329 -10.18 19.63 -13.60
C ILE A 329 -9.63 20.85 -14.36
N ILE A 330 -10.07 22.03 -13.92
CA ILE A 330 -9.70 23.32 -14.48
C ILE A 330 -9.08 24.15 -13.35
N PHE A 331 -7.92 24.74 -13.60
CA PHE A 331 -7.34 25.66 -12.64
C PHE A 331 -8.14 26.97 -12.55
N ASN A 332 -8.06 27.70 -11.43
CA ASN A 332 -8.71 29.01 -11.26
C ASN A 332 -7.94 30.14 -11.98
N GLY A 333 -6.85 29.79 -12.67
CA GLY A 333 -6.04 30.66 -13.52
C GLY A 333 -4.67 31.03 -12.96
N TYR A 334 -4.44 30.98 -11.64
CA TYR A 334 -3.17 31.48 -11.09
C TYR A 334 -1.97 30.61 -11.50
N GLU A 335 -2.19 29.31 -11.70
CA GLU A 335 -1.20 28.40 -12.29
C GLU A 335 -0.77 28.85 -13.69
N ILE A 336 -1.69 29.44 -14.46
CA ILE A 336 -1.41 29.96 -15.80
C ILE A 336 -0.60 31.26 -15.71
N ASP A 337 -0.93 32.15 -14.77
CA ASP A 337 -0.14 33.37 -14.48
C ASP A 337 1.32 32.97 -14.17
N ARG A 338 1.50 32.03 -13.23
CA ARG A 338 2.84 31.56 -12.81
C ARG A 338 3.60 30.87 -13.93
N LYS A 339 2.90 30.09 -14.77
CA LYS A 339 3.52 29.45 -15.93
C LYS A 339 4.01 30.50 -16.94
N LYS A 340 3.20 31.53 -17.20
CA LYS A 340 3.57 32.66 -18.07
C LYS A 340 4.77 33.44 -17.54
N GLU A 341 4.79 33.75 -16.24
CA GLU A 341 5.92 34.46 -15.60
C GLU A 341 7.24 33.69 -15.73
N LYS A 342 7.19 32.36 -15.69
CA LYS A 342 8.36 31.47 -15.87
C LYS A 342 8.71 31.20 -17.33
N GLY A 343 8.08 31.88 -18.28
CA GLY A 343 8.29 31.66 -19.73
C GLY A 343 7.75 30.32 -20.24
N GLY A 344 6.90 29.64 -19.46
CA GLY A 344 6.24 28.42 -19.89
C GLY A 344 5.11 28.68 -20.90
N TYR A 345 4.74 27.66 -21.67
CA TYR A 345 3.69 27.77 -22.68
C TYR A 345 2.30 27.95 -22.05
N TYR A 346 1.56 28.99 -22.44
CA TYR A 346 0.19 29.30 -22.01
C TYR A 346 -0.73 29.56 -23.21
N GLU A 347 -2.00 29.91 -22.97
CA GLU A 347 -2.99 30.18 -24.03
C GLU A 347 -2.76 31.57 -24.62
N PRO A 348 -2.61 31.71 -25.95
CA PRO A 348 -2.69 33.01 -26.59
C PRO A 348 -3.99 33.74 -26.20
N GLY A 349 -3.87 34.92 -25.60
CA GLY A 349 -5.01 35.72 -25.16
C GLY A 349 -5.35 35.61 -23.67
N TYR A 350 -4.74 34.69 -22.92
CA TYR A 350 -4.87 34.68 -21.46
C TYR A 350 -4.05 35.83 -20.83
N ASN A 351 -4.74 36.73 -20.12
CA ASN A 351 -4.20 37.96 -19.53
C ASN A 351 -4.54 38.11 -18.04
N GLY A 352 -4.64 36.99 -17.32
CA GLY A 352 -5.20 36.93 -15.96
C GLY A 352 -6.70 36.63 -15.94
N GLN A 353 -7.30 36.55 -17.13
CA GLN A 353 -8.68 36.12 -17.38
C GLN A 353 -8.67 35.05 -18.49
N TYR A 354 -9.60 34.11 -18.39
CA TYR A 354 -9.83 33.13 -19.44
C TYR A 354 -10.40 33.83 -20.68
N PRO A 355 -9.85 33.58 -21.88
CA PRO A 355 -10.36 34.22 -23.09
C PRO A 355 -11.75 33.68 -23.45
N LYS A 356 -12.54 34.51 -24.14
CA LYS A 356 -13.85 34.11 -24.64
C LYS A 356 -13.75 32.88 -25.55
N GLY A 357 -14.61 31.89 -25.31
CA GLY A 357 -14.66 30.64 -26.08
C GLY A 357 -13.68 29.57 -25.59
N TYR A 358 -12.87 29.85 -24.56
CA TYR A 358 -11.89 28.92 -24.02
C TYR A 358 -12.50 27.57 -23.59
N PHE A 359 -13.69 27.58 -22.99
CA PHE A 359 -14.32 26.36 -22.50
C PHE A 359 -15.14 25.63 -23.56
N LYS A 360 -15.37 26.20 -24.75
CA LYS A 360 -16.16 25.55 -25.81
C LYS A 360 -15.72 24.13 -26.17
N PRO A 361 -14.42 23.82 -26.41
CA PRO A 361 -13.98 22.45 -26.68
C PRO A 361 -14.02 21.53 -25.45
N TYR A 362 -14.29 22.05 -24.25
CA TYR A 362 -14.53 21.22 -23.06
C TYR A 362 -16.03 20.93 -22.89
N ILE A 363 -16.88 21.92 -23.16
CA ILE A 363 -18.33 21.80 -23.01
C ILE A 363 -18.91 20.93 -24.12
N ALA A 364 -18.40 21.13 -25.34
CA ALA A 364 -19.01 20.69 -26.58
C ALA A 364 -18.00 19.95 -27.46
N TYR A 365 -18.31 18.70 -27.79
CA TYR A 365 -17.62 17.98 -28.84
C TYR A 365 -17.98 18.59 -30.19
N GLN A 366 -16.93 18.94 -30.94
CA GLN A 366 -17.04 19.61 -32.22
C GLN A 366 -16.39 18.75 -33.29
N LYS A 367 -17.08 18.60 -34.42
CA LYS A 367 -16.57 17.92 -35.60
C LYS A 367 -16.89 18.76 -36.82
N ASP A 368 -15.91 18.97 -37.69
CA ASP A 368 -16.04 19.78 -38.90
C ASP A 368 -16.66 21.18 -38.66
N GLY A 369 -16.30 21.79 -37.52
CA GLY A 369 -16.77 23.11 -37.11
C GLY A 369 -18.21 23.16 -36.59
N LYS A 370 -18.85 22.01 -36.33
CA LYS A 370 -20.21 21.91 -35.78
C LYS A 370 -20.21 21.24 -34.42
N PHE A 371 -21.10 21.69 -33.54
CA PHE A 371 -21.44 20.97 -32.33
C PHE A 371 -22.09 19.62 -32.67
N VAL A 372 -21.64 18.55 -32.03
CA VAL A 372 -22.15 17.19 -32.23
C VAL A 372 -22.81 16.66 -30.96
N ASP A 373 -22.15 16.82 -29.81
CA ASP A 373 -22.60 16.31 -28.51
C ASP A 373 -21.87 17.05 -27.39
N ARG A 374 -22.33 16.95 -26.15
CA ARG A 374 -21.58 17.37 -24.95
C ARG A 374 -20.25 16.61 -24.86
N PHE A 375 -19.18 17.26 -24.41
CA PHE A 375 -17.89 16.56 -24.19
C PHE A 375 -17.73 16.18 -22.72
N PHE A 376 -17.54 17.17 -21.85
CA PHE A 376 -17.59 17.02 -20.40
C PHE A 376 -18.92 17.57 -19.87
N ASP A 377 -19.51 16.89 -18.88
CA ASP A 377 -20.70 17.40 -18.18
C ASP A 377 -20.37 18.11 -16.88
N THR A 378 -19.19 17.85 -16.30
CA THR A 378 -18.77 18.35 -15.00
C THR A 378 -17.41 19.05 -15.07
N PHE A 379 -17.30 20.19 -14.41
CA PHE A 379 -16.09 21.01 -14.32
C PHE A 379 -15.69 21.15 -12.85
N ILE A 380 -14.46 20.77 -12.52
CA ILE A 380 -13.92 20.86 -11.16
C ILE A 380 -12.93 22.01 -11.14
N ILE A 381 -13.33 23.15 -10.56
CA ILE A 381 -12.48 24.33 -10.49
C ILE A 381 -11.58 24.25 -9.26
N SER A 382 -10.27 24.26 -9.49
CA SER A 382 -9.24 24.03 -8.48
C SER A 382 -8.13 25.08 -8.57
N GLY A 383 -7.31 25.21 -7.54
CA GLY A 383 -6.10 26.02 -7.58
C GLY A 383 -5.25 25.70 -6.35
N ARG A 384 -3.98 25.43 -6.59
CA ARG A 384 -3.02 24.99 -5.58
C ARG A 384 -2.17 26.15 -5.09
N LEU A 385 -2.12 27.24 -5.85
CA LEU A 385 -1.20 28.35 -5.65
C LEU A 385 -1.97 29.63 -5.25
N TYR A 386 -1.43 30.40 -4.31
CA TYR A 386 -1.91 31.78 -4.02
C TYR A 386 -0.81 32.85 -4.07
N SER A 387 0.45 32.43 -4.11
CA SER A 387 1.58 33.31 -4.35
C SER A 387 2.70 32.51 -5.02
N GLU A 388 3.83 33.15 -5.30
CA GLU A 388 5.00 32.50 -5.88
C GLU A 388 5.44 31.25 -5.09
N THR A 389 5.44 31.38 -3.76
CA THR A 389 5.89 30.36 -2.82
C THR A 389 4.72 29.66 -2.13
N GLY A 390 3.59 30.33 -1.96
CA GLY A 390 2.42 29.84 -1.23
C GLY A 390 1.70 28.67 -1.90
N ARG A 391 1.20 27.75 -1.07
CA ARG A 391 0.44 26.56 -1.50
C ARG A 391 -0.81 26.37 -0.64
N PHE A 392 -1.92 25.94 -1.25
CA PHE A 392 -3.15 25.54 -0.57
C PHE A 392 -3.20 24.07 -0.17
N GLU A 393 -2.15 23.30 -0.46
CA GLU A 393 -2.03 21.87 -0.14
C GLU A 393 -1.39 21.65 1.24
N GLU A 394 -1.40 20.41 1.75
CA GLU A 394 -0.69 20.04 2.99
C GLU A 394 0.84 20.04 2.76
N THR A 395 1.45 21.23 2.82
CA THR A 395 2.90 21.42 2.65
C THR A 395 3.42 22.48 3.63
N PRO A 396 4.73 22.51 3.92
CA PRO A 396 5.34 23.58 4.71
C PRO A 396 5.15 24.99 4.12
N MET A 397 4.80 25.09 2.83
CA MET A 397 4.57 26.34 2.13
C MET A 397 3.13 26.87 2.28
N ASN A 398 2.28 26.16 3.03
CA ASN A 398 0.92 26.58 3.30
C ASN A 398 0.88 27.52 4.51
N HIS A 399 0.91 28.81 4.21
CA HIS A 399 0.74 29.89 5.19
C HIS A 399 -0.60 30.61 5.02
N ALA A 400 -1.53 30.03 4.24
CA ALA A 400 -2.78 30.67 3.88
C ALA A 400 -3.60 31.06 5.13
N ASN A 401 -4.18 32.25 5.08
CA ASN A 401 -5.09 32.80 6.08
C ASN A 401 -6.44 33.13 5.43
N TYR A 402 -7.38 33.71 6.19
CA TYR A 402 -8.69 34.07 5.65
C TYR A 402 -8.57 35.00 4.42
N GLN A 403 -7.52 35.83 4.34
CA GLN A 403 -7.26 36.67 3.17
C GLN A 403 -6.94 35.86 1.91
N GLU A 404 -6.02 34.89 1.97
CA GLU A 404 -5.73 34.02 0.83
C GLU A 404 -6.93 33.18 0.42
N TRP A 405 -7.71 32.68 1.38
CA TRP A 405 -8.94 31.94 1.09
C TRP A 405 -10.02 32.82 0.46
N ASN A 406 -10.16 34.07 0.91
CA ASN A 406 -11.05 35.05 0.27
C ASN A 406 -10.58 35.37 -1.15
N TRP A 407 -9.26 35.57 -1.34
CA TRP A 407 -8.66 35.79 -2.65
C TRP A 407 -8.91 34.60 -3.58
N TYR A 408 -8.80 33.36 -3.09
CA TYR A 408 -9.06 32.15 -3.87
C TYR A 408 -10.51 32.12 -4.39
N LYS A 409 -11.47 32.43 -3.51
CA LYS A 409 -12.89 32.60 -3.87
C LYS A 409 -13.06 33.69 -4.92
N GLU A 410 -12.55 34.89 -4.65
CA GLU A 410 -12.71 36.06 -5.53
C GLU A 410 -12.11 35.78 -6.92
N ARG A 411 -10.90 35.24 -6.98
CA ARG A 411 -10.26 34.87 -8.24
C ARG A 411 -11.06 33.84 -9.03
N THR A 412 -11.63 32.85 -8.34
CA THR A 412 -12.44 31.80 -8.98
C THR A 412 -13.71 32.34 -9.61
N LEU A 413 -14.32 33.37 -8.99
CA LEU A 413 -15.65 33.89 -9.31
C LEU A 413 -15.65 35.26 -10.02
N GLN A 414 -14.51 35.95 -10.08
CA GLN A 414 -14.41 37.28 -10.70
C GLN A 414 -14.81 37.25 -12.17
N LYS A 415 -15.14 38.42 -12.70
CA LYS A 415 -15.38 38.59 -14.14
C LYS A 415 -14.16 38.14 -14.96
N GLY A 416 -14.39 37.30 -15.98
CA GLY A 416 -13.35 36.64 -16.76
C GLY A 416 -12.57 35.55 -16.01
N GLY A 417 -12.94 35.25 -14.76
CA GLY A 417 -12.45 34.10 -14.01
C GLY A 417 -13.01 32.78 -14.57
N ALA A 418 -12.56 31.66 -14.02
CA ALA A 418 -12.91 30.33 -14.53
C ALA A 418 -14.43 30.09 -14.55
N ILE A 419 -15.15 30.43 -13.48
CA ILE A 419 -16.61 30.22 -13.39
C ILE A 419 -17.38 31.17 -14.31
N ASP A 420 -17.00 32.45 -14.34
CA ASP A 420 -17.66 33.46 -15.17
C ASP A 420 -17.50 33.13 -16.66
N GLN A 421 -16.29 32.83 -17.12
CA GLN A 421 -16.05 32.50 -18.52
C GLN A 421 -16.69 31.15 -18.90
N LEU A 422 -16.70 30.16 -18.00
CA LEU A 422 -17.41 28.89 -18.23
C LEU A 422 -18.92 29.12 -18.38
N ASN A 423 -19.50 29.99 -17.56
CA ASN A 423 -20.91 30.37 -17.65
C ASN A 423 -21.21 31.07 -18.99
N GLU A 424 -20.40 32.04 -19.41
CA GLU A 424 -20.55 32.73 -20.70
C GLU A 424 -20.41 31.78 -21.90
N ASP A 425 -19.41 30.90 -21.86
CA ASP A 425 -19.16 29.96 -22.95
C ASP A 425 -20.28 28.94 -23.07
N THR A 426 -20.81 28.45 -21.94
CA THR A 426 -21.99 27.57 -21.90
C THR A 426 -23.22 28.28 -22.48
N ALA A 427 -23.47 29.53 -22.09
CA ALA A 427 -24.58 30.33 -22.64
C ALA A 427 -24.54 30.47 -24.17
N SER A 428 -23.34 30.40 -24.75
CA SER A 428 -23.13 30.54 -26.19
C SER A 428 -23.30 29.24 -26.99
N ILE A 429 -23.67 28.13 -26.34
CA ILE A 429 -23.95 26.82 -26.95
C ILE A 429 -25.43 26.49 -26.68
N PRO A 430 -26.35 26.81 -27.61
CA PRO A 430 -27.80 26.74 -27.37
C PRO A 430 -28.32 25.38 -26.91
N GLU A 431 -27.66 24.28 -27.31
CA GLU A 431 -28.03 22.91 -26.99
C GLU A 431 -27.66 22.50 -25.55
N ILE A 432 -26.88 23.32 -24.84
CA ILE A 432 -26.39 23.04 -23.48
C ILE A 432 -26.88 24.14 -22.55
N GLU A 433 -27.95 23.84 -21.82
CA GLU A 433 -28.52 24.80 -20.85
C GLU A 433 -27.55 25.06 -19.69
N LYS A 434 -27.02 23.99 -19.07
CA LYS A 434 -26.11 24.05 -17.93
C LYS A 434 -25.03 22.98 -17.95
N VAL A 435 -23.90 23.32 -17.33
CA VAL A 435 -22.83 22.41 -16.93
C VAL A 435 -22.74 22.32 -15.41
N LYS A 436 -22.27 21.18 -14.91
CA LYS A 436 -22.09 20.94 -13.47
C LYS A 436 -20.75 21.48 -13.01
N VAL A 437 -20.73 22.05 -11.81
CA VAL A 437 -19.51 22.60 -11.22
C VAL A 437 -19.28 22.09 -9.81
N TYR A 438 -18.06 21.67 -9.55
CA TYR A 438 -17.49 21.54 -8.21
C TYR A 438 -16.40 22.60 -8.02
N VAL A 439 -16.28 23.15 -6.82
CA VAL A 439 -15.16 24.05 -6.47
C VAL A 439 -14.31 23.42 -5.38
N ALA A 440 -12.99 23.52 -5.53
CA ALA A 440 -12.08 22.97 -4.55
C ALA A 440 -12.18 23.70 -3.20
N VAL A 441 -12.09 22.93 -2.12
CA VAL A 441 -11.88 23.40 -0.75
C VAL A 441 -10.40 23.29 -0.46
N PRO A 442 -9.69 24.42 -0.27
CA PRO A 442 -8.28 24.42 0.12
C PRO A 442 -8.00 23.64 1.41
N TYR A 443 -6.76 23.23 1.63
CA TYR A 443 -6.39 22.57 2.87
C TYR A 443 -6.18 23.60 4.01
N PRO A 444 -6.93 23.50 5.13
CA PRO A 444 -6.67 24.35 6.29
C PRO A 444 -5.39 23.87 6.97
N LYS A 445 -4.35 24.72 6.97
CA LYS A 445 -3.04 24.41 7.57
C LYS A 445 -3.19 23.97 9.03
N LYS A 446 -2.28 23.10 9.48
CA LYS A 446 -2.27 22.55 10.84
C LYS A 446 -1.40 23.32 11.82
N GLU A 447 -0.44 24.08 11.31
CA GLU A 447 0.62 24.68 12.11
C GLU A 447 0.50 26.21 12.10
N GLY A 448 0.91 26.82 13.22
CA GLY A 448 0.88 28.27 13.42
C GLY A 448 -0.52 28.82 13.68
N ASN A 449 -0.74 30.07 13.28
CA ASN A 449 -1.99 30.80 13.48
C ASN A 449 -2.70 31.08 12.15
N PHE A 450 -4.02 31.15 12.20
CA PHE A 450 -4.83 31.83 11.20
C PHE A 450 -5.00 33.29 11.56
N ILE A 451 -4.78 34.18 10.60
CA ILE A 451 -5.17 35.58 10.67
C ILE A 451 -6.56 35.71 10.03
N LYS A 452 -7.56 36.14 10.81
CA LYS A 452 -8.92 36.42 10.31
C LYS A 452 -8.95 37.72 9.50
N LEU A 453 -10.04 37.97 8.79
CA LEU A 453 -10.18 39.19 7.96
C LEU A 453 -10.16 40.50 8.78
N ASP A 454 -10.56 40.44 10.05
CA ASP A 454 -10.50 41.54 11.01
C ASP A 454 -9.12 41.69 11.70
N GLY A 455 -8.14 40.85 11.31
CA GLY A 455 -6.79 40.85 11.86
C GLY A 455 -6.64 40.05 13.16
N ILE A 456 -7.69 39.43 13.69
CA ILE A 456 -7.58 38.58 14.88
C ILE A 456 -6.83 37.29 14.54
N GLU A 457 -5.82 36.99 15.35
CA GLU A 457 -5.09 35.72 15.28
C GLU A 457 -5.76 34.64 16.12
N VAL A 458 -5.91 33.45 15.55
CA VAL A 458 -6.37 32.25 16.25
C VAL A 458 -5.46 31.08 15.91
N GLU A 459 -5.21 30.19 16.87
CA GLU A 459 -4.40 28.99 16.66
C GLU A 459 -5.03 28.07 15.60
N ALA A 460 -4.20 27.45 14.75
CA ALA A 460 -4.64 26.50 13.73
C ALA A 460 -5.03 25.11 14.28
N ASN A 461 -5.77 25.09 15.39
CA ASN A 461 -6.33 23.88 15.97
C ASN A 461 -7.59 23.41 15.21
N TYR A 462 -8.04 22.19 15.52
CA TYR A 462 -9.19 21.55 14.87
C TYR A 462 -10.42 22.46 14.72
N ASP A 463 -10.87 23.14 15.79
CA ASP A 463 -12.07 23.97 15.76
C ASP A 463 -11.92 25.16 14.81
N ASN A 464 -10.78 25.86 14.86
CA ASN A 464 -10.52 26.99 13.96
C ASN A 464 -10.29 26.56 12.51
N ARG A 465 -9.71 25.37 12.27
CA ARG A 465 -9.59 24.78 10.93
C ARG A 465 -10.98 24.48 10.35
N TYR A 466 -11.87 23.90 11.14
CA TYR A 466 -13.26 23.63 10.74
C TYR A 466 -14.02 24.94 10.46
N GLU A 467 -13.91 25.94 11.35
CA GLU A 467 -14.56 27.24 11.17
C GLU A 467 -14.10 27.96 9.88
N LEU A 468 -12.80 27.91 9.54
CA LEU A 468 -12.30 28.46 8.28
C LEU A 468 -12.91 27.76 7.06
N VAL A 469 -12.96 26.43 7.06
CA VAL A 469 -13.57 25.66 5.96
C VAL A 469 -15.06 25.94 5.85
N LYS A 470 -15.77 25.96 7.00
CA LYS A 470 -17.19 26.28 7.05
C LYS A 470 -17.47 27.67 6.51
N TRP A 471 -16.72 28.68 6.98
CA TRP A 471 -16.83 30.04 6.48
C TRP A 471 -16.65 30.08 4.95
N TYR A 472 -15.62 29.43 4.41
CA TYR A 472 -15.39 29.40 2.97
C TYR A 472 -16.54 28.75 2.19
N ILE A 473 -17.06 27.61 2.67
CA ILE A 473 -18.21 26.92 2.08
C ILE A 473 -19.45 27.84 2.08
N ASP A 474 -19.75 28.48 3.20
CA ASP A 474 -20.88 29.41 3.33
C ASP A 474 -20.76 30.59 2.36
N GLN A 475 -19.55 31.14 2.19
CA GLN A 475 -19.28 32.22 1.23
C GLN A 475 -19.47 31.78 -0.23
N MET A 476 -18.95 30.61 -0.61
CA MET A 476 -19.12 30.06 -1.94
C MET A 476 -20.61 29.81 -2.26
N LEU A 477 -21.36 29.25 -1.31
CA LEU A 477 -22.80 29.02 -1.45
C LEU A 477 -23.56 30.33 -1.63
N ALA A 478 -23.23 31.36 -0.85
CA ALA A 478 -23.86 32.69 -0.98
C ALA A 478 -23.65 33.28 -2.38
N GLU A 479 -22.44 33.19 -2.94
CA GLU A 479 -22.14 33.68 -4.29
C GLU A 479 -22.91 32.92 -5.38
N PHE A 480 -22.96 31.58 -5.33
CA PHE A 480 -23.74 30.81 -6.30
C PHE A 480 -25.26 31.04 -6.16
N ASN A 481 -25.76 31.22 -4.95
CA ASN A 481 -27.18 31.51 -4.69
C ASN A 481 -27.58 32.94 -5.07
N SER A 482 -26.63 33.85 -5.35
CA SER A 482 -26.92 35.21 -5.80
C SER A 482 -27.52 35.29 -7.21
N GLY A 483 -27.50 34.18 -7.98
CA GLY A 483 -28.10 34.10 -9.32
C GLY A 483 -27.23 34.67 -10.44
N LYS A 484 -25.94 34.91 -10.20
CA LYS A 484 -24.99 35.45 -11.22
C LYS A 484 -24.66 34.45 -12.34
N PHE A 485 -24.69 33.15 -12.05
CA PHE A 485 -24.20 32.09 -12.96
C PHE A 485 -25.35 31.20 -13.47
N ASN A 486 -26.16 31.73 -14.38
CA ASN A 486 -27.39 31.07 -14.86
C ASN A 486 -27.16 29.76 -15.63
N HIS A 487 -25.99 29.56 -16.22
CA HIS A 487 -25.62 28.37 -16.99
C HIS A 487 -24.75 27.38 -16.20
N ILE A 488 -24.61 27.60 -14.90
CA ILE A 488 -23.88 26.73 -13.99
C ILE A 488 -24.86 26.05 -13.03
N GLN A 489 -24.73 24.73 -12.92
CA GLN A 489 -25.31 23.94 -11.84
C GLN A 489 -24.22 23.67 -10.80
N PHE A 490 -24.29 24.37 -9.66
CA PHE A 490 -23.33 24.14 -8.58
C PHE A 490 -23.68 22.86 -7.82
N GLU A 491 -22.92 21.80 -8.06
CA GLU A 491 -23.13 20.46 -7.47
C GLU A 491 -22.52 20.33 -6.08
N GLY A 492 -21.37 20.98 -5.85
CA GLY A 492 -20.76 21.01 -4.52
C GLY A 492 -19.25 21.23 -4.55
N PHE A 493 -18.53 20.46 -3.75
CA PHE A 493 -17.15 20.76 -3.41
C PHE A 493 -16.20 19.60 -3.70
N TYR A 494 -14.94 19.94 -3.98
CA TYR A 494 -13.85 18.99 -4.19
C TYR A 494 -12.80 19.18 -3.10
N TRP A 495 -12.43 18.14 -2.37
CA TRP A 495 -11.36 18.26 -1.37
C TRP A 495 -9.99 18.36 -2.05
N LEU A 496 -9.30 19.50 -1.87
CA LEU A 496 -8.06 19.77 -2.60
C LEU A 496 -6.92 18.84 -2.21
N ASN A 497 -6.77 18.55 -0.91
CA ASN A 497 -5.63 17.76 -0.43
C ASN A 497 -5.82 16.28 -0.80
N GLU A 498 -4.92 15.73 -1.60
CA GLU A 498 -5.02 14.38 -2.19
C GLU A 498 -4.79 13.23 -1.19
N THR A 499 -4.74 13.53 0.11
CA THR A 499 -4.48 12.59 1.20
C THR A 499 -5.18 13.07 2.47
N VAL A 500 -5.46 12.13 3.38
CA VAL A 500 -6.00 12.39 4.71
C VAL A 500 -5.04 11.69 5.67
N ARG A 501 -4.13 12.37 6.37
CA ARG A 501 -2.99 11.66 7.02
C ARG A 501 -3.17 11.38 8.51
N SER A 502 -4.01 12.15 9.17
CA SER A 502 -4.12 12.15 10.62
C SER A 502 -5.54 11.90 11.09
N ALA A 503 -5.71 11.37 12.30
CA ALA A 503 -7.03 11.21 12.91
C ALA A 503 -7.81 12.53 13.01
N GLU A 504 -7.10 13.65 13.19
CA GLU A 504 -7.71 14.98 13.17
C GLU A 504 -8.25 15.32 11.76
N ASP A 505 -7.51 15.05 10.69
CA ASP A 505 -8.03 15.27 9.32
C ASP A 505 -9.16 14.33 8.98
N GLU A 506 -9.10 13.07 9.42
CA GLU A 506 -10.21 12.13 9.22
C GLU A 506 -11.49 12.65 9.86
N LYS A 507 -11.39 13.17 11.10
CA LYS A 507 -12.49 13.83 11.78
C LYS A 507 -12.94 15.09 11.04
N LEU A 508 -12.00 15.95 10.64
CA LEU A 508 -12.30 17.21 9.95
C LEU A 508 -13.02 16.96 8.62
N VAL A 509 -12.51 16.06 7.79
CA VAL A 509 -13.11 15.72 6.49
C VAL A 509 -14.51 15.15 6.65
N ARG A 510 -14.76 14.29 7.65
CA ARG A 510 -16.10 13.76 7.95
C ARG A 510 -17.08 14.85 8.36
N GLU A 511 -16.67 15.79 9.22
CA GLU A 511 -17.53 16.93 9.60
C GLU A 511 -17.77 17.88 8.42
N VAL A 512 -16.76 18.12 7.58
CA VAL A 512 -16.92 18.91 6.36
C VAL A 512 -17.88 18.23 5.38
N ALA A 513 -17.81 16.90 5.23
CA ALA A 513 -18.78 16.14 4.45
C ALA A 513 -20.21 16.33 4.98
N ASN A 514 -20.41 16.15 6.29
CA ASN A 514 -21.71 16.37 6.94
C ASN A 514 -22.25 17.79 6.69
N LEU A 515 -21.40 18.80 6.82
CA LEU A 515 -21.74 20.19 6.54
C LEU A 515 -22.19 20.38 5.08
N ILE A 516 -21.42 19.87 4.12
CA ILE A 516 -21.73 19.97 2.68
C ILE A 516 -23.06 19.26 2.37
N HIS A 517 -23.27 18.07 2.93
CA HIS A 517 -24.52 17.31 2.77
C HIS A 517 -25.73 18.03 3.39
N SER A 518 -25.55 18.77 4.49
CA SER A 518 -26.62 19.58 5.09
C SER A 518 -27.16 20.66 4.15
N TYR A 519 -26.34 21.12 3.20
CA TYR A 519 -26.71 22.04 2.13
C TYR A 519 -27.22 21.34 0.86
N GLN A 520 -27.45 20.02 0.91
CA GLN A 520 -27.85 19.18 -0.24
C GLN A 520 -26.84 19.31 -1.40
N LYS A 521 -25.56 19.43 -1.07
CA LYS A 521 -24.45 19.46 -2.02
C LYS A 521 -23.65 18.17 -1.93
N ARG A 522 -22.85 17.91 -2.95
CA ARG A 522 -22.00 16.72 -3.06
C ARG A 522 -20.55 17.06 -2.73
N PHE A 523 -19.82 16.10 -2.17
CA PHE A 523 -18.42 16.22 -1.81
C PHE A 523 -17.59 15.15 -2.49
N ILE A 524 -16.58 15.55 -3.27
CA ILE A 524 -15.78 14.63 -4.08
C ILE A 524 -14.29 14.72 -3.78
N PHE A 525 -13.55 13.67 -4.13
CA PHE A 525 -12.14 13.51 -3.78
C PHE A 525 -11.33 12.89 -4.93
N SER A 526 -10.04 13.22 -5.07
CA SER A 526 -9.15 12.57 -6.04
C SER A 526 -7.81 12.22 -5.39
N PRO A 527 -7.71 11.06 -4.71
CA PRO A 527 -6.49 10.66 -4.02
C PRO A 527 -5.34 10.30 -4.96
N HIS A 528 -4.11 10.60 -4.53
CA HIS A 528 -2.89 10.14 -5.21
C HIS A 528 -2.52 8.70 -4.82
N SER A 529 -1.77 8.00 -5.68
CA SER A 529 -1.48 6.56 -5.50
C SER A 529 -0.66 6.23 -4.25
N TYR A 530 0.08 7.20 -3.72
CA TYR A 530 0.85 7.08 -2.48
C TYR A 530 0.05 7.32 -1.19
N ALA A 531 -1.24 7.67 -1.28
CA ALA A 531 -2.04 7.90 -0.08
C ALA A 531 -2.28 6.54 0.60
N THR A 532 -2.22 6.48 1.92
CA THR A 532 -2.33 5.21 2.65
C THR A 532 -3.77 4.82 2.97
N ASN A 533 -4.71 5.77 2.85
CA ASN A 533 -6.08 5.62 3.32
C ASN A 533 -7.16 6.04 2.31
N TYR A 534 -6.82 6.12 1.02
CA TYR A 534 -7.79 6.41 -0.05
C TYR A 534 -8.97 5.42 -0.07
N LYS A 535 -8.76 4.17 0.36
CA LYS A 535 -9.79 3.12 0.41
C LYS A 535 -10.95 3.46 1.37
N ASN A 536 -10.75 4.38 2.31
CA ASN A 536 -11.75 4.80 3.28
C ASN A 536 -12.61 5.97 2.77
N TRP A 537 -12.53 6.34 1.49
CA TRP A 537 -13.21 7.53 0.95
C TRP A 537 -14.72 7.59 1.27
N LYS A 538 -15.41 6.44 1.20
CA LYS A 538 -16.84 6.35 1.57
C LYS A 538 -17.05 6.65 3.04
N GLU A 539 -16.19 6.13 3.91
CA GLU A 539 -16.29 6.38 5.35
C GLU A 539 -16.02 7.85 5.69
N TYR A 540 -15.17 8.52 4.91
CA TYR A 540 -14.94 9.96 5.03
C TYR A 540 -16.13 10.81 4.58
N GLY A 541 -17.15 10.21 3.96
CA GLY A 541 -18.35 10.90 3.52
C GLY A 541 -18.26 11.50 2.12
N PHE A 542 -17.25 11.12 1.32
CA PHE A 542 -17.22 11.53 -0.08
C PHE A 542 -18.31 10.79 -0.88
N ASP A 543 -19.01 11.49 -1.76
CA ASP A 543 -20.01 10.94 -2.67
C ASP A 543 -19.40 10.28 -3.91
N ALA A 544 -18.19 10.71 -4.27
CA ALA A 544 -17.39 10.12 -5.35
C ALA A 544 -15.90 10.33 -5.07
N ALA A 545 -15.08 9.32 -5.38
CA ALA A 545 -13.64 9.43 -5.37
C ALA A 545 -13.04 9.00 -6.72
N TYR A 546 -11.96 9.65 -7.15
CA TYR A 546 -11.30 9.42 -8.44
C TYR A 546 -9.81 9.15 -8.24
N PHE A 547 -9.39 7.90 -8.36
CA PHE A 547 -8.03 7.51 -8.04
C PHE A 547 -7.04 7.97 -9.12
N GLN A 548 -5.93 8.58 -8.70
CA GLN A 548 -4.83 8.97 -9.59
C GLN A 548 -3.76 7.87 -9.57
N SER A 549 -3.32 7.43 -10.75
CA SER A 549 -2.23 6.46 -10.86
C SER A 549 -0.87 7.05 -10.51
N ASN A 550 -0.72 8.36 -10.74
CA ASN A 550 0.55 9.08 -10.82
C ASN A 550 1.56 8.44 -11.78
N ALA A 551 1.04 7.77 -12.82
CA ALA A 551 1.86 7.12 -13.84
C ALA A 551 2.56 8.17 -14.72
N LYS A 552 1.98 9.36 -14.88
CA LYS A 552 2.61 10.47 -15.61
C LYS A 552 4.01 10.85 -15.09
N ASN A 553 4.31 10.55 -13.82
CA ASN A 553 5.61 10.81 -13.18
C ASN A 553 6.66 9.72 -13.46
N ALA A 554 6.30 8.67 -14.21
CA ALA A 554 7.15 7.52 -14.51
C ALA A 554 7.29 7.25 -16.03
N THR A 555 6.92 8.21 -16.88
CA THR A 555 6.91 8.02 -18.35
C THR A 555 8.28 7.69 -18.96
N SER A 556 9.38 7.99 -18.27
CA SER A 556 10.74 7.61 -18.67
C SER A 556 11.10 6.13 -18.42
N ASP A 557 10.36 5.44 -17.55
CA ASP A 557 10.52 4.01 -17.28
C ASP A 557 9.23 3.28 -17.71
N PRO A 558 9.23 2.63 -18.89
CA PRO A 558 8.04 1.96 -19.42
C PRO A 558 7.48 0.86 -18.52
N ILE A 559 8.31 0.23 -17.67
CA ILE A 559 7.89 -0.84 -16.76
C ILE A 559 7.15 -0.20 -15.58
N GLU A 560 7.78 0.77 -14.92
CA GLU A 560 7.18 1.47 -13.79
C GLU A 560 5.93 2.24 -14.19
N TYR A 561 5.93 2.86 -15.37
CA TYR A 561 4.78 3.56 -15.93
C TYR A 561 3.55 2.64 -15.99
N LYS A 562 3.72 1.44 -16.55
CA LYS A 562 2.62 0.47 -16.70
C LYS A 562 2.22 -0.16 -15.38
N ARG A 563 3.19 -0.43 -14.49
CA ARG A 563 2.91 -0.90 -13.12
C ARG A 563 2.00 0.08 -12.38
N ARG A 564 2.25 1.39 -12.50
CA ARG A 564 1.40 2.44 -11.91
C ARG A 564 0.02 2.51 -12.55
N LEU A 565 -0.10 2.34 -13.86
CA LEU A 565 -1.41 2.26 -14.51
C LEU A 565 -2.21 1.05 -14.01
N HIS A 566 -1.63 -0.16 -13.96
CA HIS A 566 -2.32 -1.31 -13.37
C HIS A 566 -2.73 -1.04 -11.92
N TRP A 567 -1.82 -0.51 -11.10
CA TRP A 567 -2.11 -0.14 -9.73
C TRP A 567 -3.29 0.84 -9.63
N GLY A 568 -3.29 1.88 -10.47
CA GLY A 568 -4.33 2.89 -10.51
C GLY A 568 -5.71 2.32 -10.84
N TYR A 569 -5.82 1.61 -11.97
CA TYR A 569 -7.07 1.03 -12.44
C TYR A 569 -7.58 -0.08 -11.51
N MET A 570 -6.69 -0.95 -11.03
CA MET A 570 -7.05 -2.03 -10.11
C MET A 570 -7.60 -1.48 -8.79
N ASN A 571 -6.93 -0.51 -8.15
CA ASN A 571 -7.40 0.05 -6.89
C ASN A 571 -8.68 0.87 -7.06
N ALA A 572 -8.82 1.59 -8.18
CA ALA A 572 -10.06 2.26 -8.49
C ALA A 572 -11.23 1.28 -8.59
N TYR A 573 -11.04 0.17 -9.31
CA TYR A 573 -12.03 -0.89 -9.45
C TYR A 573 -12.35 -1.60 -8.11
N GLN A 574 -11.31 -1.93 -7.35
CA GLN A 574 -11.41 -2.67 -6.08
C GLN A 574 -12.22 -1.89 -5.03
N TYR A 575 -11.99 -0.58 -4.93
CA TYR A 575 -12.61 0.25 -3.89
C TYR A 575 -13.77 1.12 -4.39
N GLY A 576 -14.31 0.83 -5.58
CA GLY A 576 -15.52 1.49 -6.06
C GLY A 576 -15.32 2.94 -6.49
N MET A 577 -14.11 3.32 -6.87
CA MET A 577 -13.76 4.69 -7.29
C MET A 577 -13.87 4.84 -8.81
N GLY A 578 -13.94 6.09 -9.29
CA GLY A 578 -13.60 6.44 -10.66
C GLY A 578 -12.08 6.56 -10.83
N VAL A 579 -11.65 6.85 -12.05
CA VAL A 579 -10.23 7.13 -12.36
C VAL A 579 -10.08 8.60 -12.71
N ASN A 580 -9.03 9.23 -12.20
CA ASN A 580 -8.56 10.53 -12.68
C ASN A 580 -7.48 10.31 -13.75
N LEU A 581 -7.80 10.63 -14.99
CA LEU A 581 -6.90 10.51 -16.13
C LEU A 581 -5.93 11.68 -16.15
N GLU A 582 -4.62 11.42 -16.12
CA GLU A 582 -3.61 12.45 -15.94
C GLU A 582 -2.92 12.80 -17.27
N MET A 583 -3.39 13.87 -17.92
CA MET A 583 -2.77 14.45 -19.11
C MET A 583 -1.91 15.65 -18.74
N GLU A 584 -0.66 15.65 -19.20
CA GLU A 584 0.31 16.72 -18.97
C GLU A 584 0.27 17.77 -20.09
N ASP A 585 0.69 19.00 -19.77
CA ASP A 585 0.85 20.06 -20.76
C ASP A 585 2.08 19.79 -21.65
N HIS A 586 1.90 19.86 -22.96
CA HIS A 586 2.99 19.76 -23.93
C HIS A 586 3.04 20.96 -24.88
N ALA A 587 4.19 21.18 -25.51
CA ALA A 587 4.35 22.20 -26.55
C ALA A 587 3.60 21.80 -27.84
N PHE A 588 3.25 22.76 -28.69
CA PHE A 588 2.46 22.51 -29.91
C PHE A 588 3.07 21.45 -30.84
N SER A 589 4.39 21.41 -30.96
CA SER A 589 5.11 20.45 -31.80
C SER A 589 5.27 19.05 -31.18
N ALA A 590 4.79 18.83 -29.96
CA ALA A 590 5.07 17.63 -29.17
C ALA A 590 3.86 16.67 -29.06
N ILE A 591 3.02 16.60 -30.11
CA ILE A 591 1.83 15.74 -30.13
C ILE A 591 2.16 14.26 -29.94
N ASP A 592 3.29 13.78 -30.48
CA ASP A 592 3.72 12.39 -30.27
C ASP A 592 4.07 12.10 -28.82
N ILE A 593 4.62 13.08 -28.09
CA ILE A 593 4.89 12.95 -26.65
C ILE A 593 3.57 12.83 -25.88
N LEU A 594 2.57 13.66 -26.23
CA LEU A 594 1.23 13.58 -25.64
C LEU A 594 0.58 12.22 -25.90
N ARG A 595 0.65 11.71 -27.14
CA ARG A 595 0.09 10.40 -27.50
C ARG A 595 0.76 9.29 -26.71
N ASN A 596 2.10 9.27 -26.69
CA ASN A 596 2.87 8.26 -25.95
C ASN A 596 2.60 8.30 -24.44
N SER A 597 2.37 9.49 -23.87
CA SER A 597 2.09 9.66 -22.45
C SER A 597 0.62 9.39 -22.08
N PHE A 598 -0.34 9.54 -22.98
CA PHE A 598 -1.77 9.46 -22.63
C PHE A 598 -2.56 8.32 -23.29
N ASP A 599 -2.15 7.81 -24.46
CA ASP A 599 -2.77 6.63 -25.07
C ASP A 599 -2.83 5.41 -24.13
N PRO A 600 -1.78 5.13 -23.33
CA PRO A 600 -1.82 4.03 -22.37
C PRO A 600 -2.88 4.19 -21.27
N TYR A 601 -3.24 5.42 -20.88
CA TYR A 601 -4.36 5.63 -19.95
C TYR A 601 -5.66 5.15 -20.58
N MET A 602 -6.00 5.61 -21.79
CA MET A 602 -7.23 5.19 -22.47
C MET A 602 -7.26 3.68 -22.69
N GLU A 603 -6.14 3.11 -23.13
CA GLU A 603 -6.02 1.69 -23.41
C GLU A 603 -6.21 0.81 -22.16
N PHE A 604 -5.59 1.17 -21.02
CA PHE A 604 -5.86 0.48 -19.75
C PHE A 604 -7.32 0.67 -19.30
N GLY A 605 -7.90 1.85 -19.53
CA GLY A 605 -9.31 2.10 -19.27
C GLY A 605 -10.24 1.17 -20.06
N ARG A 606 -9.93 0.86 -21.33
CA ARG A 606 -10.67 -0.15 -22.12
C ARG A 606 -10.54 -1.54 -21.50
N ARG A 607 -9.31 -1.96 -21.19
CA ARG A 607 -9.01 -3.31 -20.67
C ARG A 607 -9.67 -3.60 -19.34
N TYR A 608 -9.64 -2.65 -18.41
CA TYR A 608 -10.25 -2.80 -17.10
C TYR A 608 -11.78 -2.60 -17.14
N GLY A 609 -12.36 -2.13 -18.25
CA GLY A 609 -13.80 -1.90 -18.38
C GLY A 609 -14.28 -0.57 -17.78
N MET A 610 -13.43 0.46 -17.79
CA MET A 610 -13.76 1.81 -17.32
C MET A 610 -14.61 2.62 -18.31
N GLN A 611 -14.66 2.20 -19.58
CA GLN A 611 -15.45 2.90 -20.61
C GLN A 611 -16.93 3.05 -20.21
N GLY A 612 -17.48 4.25 -20.37
CA GLY A 612 -18.86 4.56 -19.97
C GLY A 612 -19.09 4.69 -18.46
N LYS A 613 -18.05 4.54 -17.63
CA LYS A 613 -18.10 4.77 -16.17
C LYS A 613 -17.79 6.24 -15.83
N SER A 614 -17.92 6.61 -14.56
CA SER A 614 -17.56 7.95 -14.10
C SER A 614 -16.05 8.12 -14.08
N THR A 615 -15.56 9.22 -14.65
CA THR A 615 -14.14 9.57 -14.68
C THR A 615 -13.97 11.08 -14.61
N ILE A 616 -12.81 11.53 -14.13
CA ILE A 616 -12.37 12.91 -14.26
C ILE A 616 -11.04 12.96 -15.00
N MET A 617 -10.68 14.13 -15.52
CA MET A 617 -9.42 14.33 -16.23
C MET A 617 -8.67 15.53 -15.69
N TYR A 618 -7.42 15.33 -15.27
CA TYR A 618 -6.42 16.38 -15.15
C TYR A 618 -5.81 16.62 -16.54
N GLN A 619 -5.72 17.88 -16.95
CA GLN A 619 -5.29 18.27 -18.30
C GLN A 619 -4.20 19.34 -18.31
N GLY A 620 -3.50 19.50 -17.19
CA GLY A 620 -2.64 20.65 -16.98
C GLY A 620 -3.45 21.94 -17.04
N THR A 621 -2.99 22.91 -17.84
CA THR A 621 -3.59 24.23 -17.92
C THR A 621 -4.40 24.47 -19.19
N ILE A 622 -4.29 23.62 -20.22
CA ILE A 622 -4.68 24.05 -21.58
C ILE A 622 -4.90 22.95 -22.62
N MET A 623 -4.51 21.71 -22.34
CA MET A 623 -4.38 20.70 -23.39
C MET A 623 -5.67 20.41 -24.14
N MET A 624 -6.79 20.27 -23.43
CA MET A 624 -8.08 20.02 -24.09
C MET A 624 -8.54 21.19 -24.96
N HIS A 625 -8.28 22.44 -24.53
CA HIS A 625 -8.52 23.63 -25.37
C HIS A 625 -7.77 23.52 -26.70
N ARG A 626 -6.47 23.21 -26.64
CA ARG A 626 -5.60 23.12 -27.82
C ARG A 626 -5.99 21.98 -28.76
N LEU A 627 -6.40 20.85 -28.19
CA LEU A 627 -6.86 19.68 -28.96
C LEU A 627 -8.10 20.02 -29.78
N GLY A 628 -9.09 20.71 -29.20
CA GLY A 628 -10.28 21.14 -29.93
C GLY A 628 -10.07 22.38 -30.82
N ASN A 629 -9.08 23.22 -30.51
CA ASN A 629 -8.76 24.46 -31.23
C ASN A 629 -7.28 24.52 -31.68
N PRO A 630 -6.83 23.62 -32.57
CA PRO A 630 -5.43 23.59 -33.00
C PRO A 630 -5.05 24.84 -33.80
N ALA A 631 -4.15 25.66 -33.24
CA ALA A 631 -3.69 26.91 -33.85
C ALA A 631 -2.63 26.70 -34.95
N THR A 632 -1.93 25.56 -34.97
CA THR A 632 -0.83 25.29 -35.91
C THR A 632 -1.31 24.40 -37.07
N PRO A 633 -1.37 24.90 -38.32
CA PRO A 633 -1.89 24.14 -39.46
C PRO A 633 -1.20 22.80 -39.70
N MET A 634 0.11 22.73 -39.45
CA MET A 634 0.93 21.53 -39.70
C MET A 634 0.54 20.31 -38.86
N TYR A 635 0.03 20.51 -37.64
CA TYR A 635 -0.36 19.43 -36.73
C TYR A 635 -1.87 19.34 -36.52
N LYS A 636 -2.64 20.15 -37.25
CA LYS A 636 -4.09 20.31 -37.06
C LYS A 636 -4.82 18.97 -37.00
N ASP A 637 -4.60 18.13 -38.01
CA ASP A 637 -5.32 16.86 -38.13
C ASP A 637 -4.95 15.88 -37.02
N GLN A 638 -3.69 15.88 -36.56
CA GLN A 638 -3.24 15.01 -35.45
C GLN A 638 -3.84 15.43 -34.10
N TYR A 639 -4.01 16.73 -33.87
CA TYR A 639 -4.68 17.25 -32.67
C TYR A 639 -6.17 16.92 -32.68
N LEU A 640 -6.85 17.12 -33.82
CA LEU A 640 -8.27 16.79 -33.96
C LEU A 640 -8.53 15.28 -33.87
N ASP A 641 -7.67 14.45 -34.48
CA ASP A 641 -7.73 12.98 -34.33
C ASP A 641 -7.62 12.56 -32.87
N PHE A 642 -6.71 13.19 -32.12
CA PHE A 642 -6.54 12.88 -30.70
C PHE A 642 -7.72 13.38 -29.84
N TYR A 643 -8.27 14.56 -30.17
CA TYR A 643 -9.50 15.09 -29.56
C TYR A 643 -10.68 14.15 -29.78
N ASP A 644 -10.88 13.68 -31.02
CA ASP A 644 -11.89 12.69 -31.39
C ASP A 644 -11.71 11.38 -30.62
N LYS A 645 -10.47 10.89 -30.51
CA LYS A 645 -10.13 9.66 -29.79
C LYS A 645 -10.49 9.74 -28.31
N ILE A 646 -10.20 10.86 -27.65
CA ILE A 646 -10.56 11.09 -26.25
C ILE A 646 -12.08 11.11 -26.09
N TYR A 647 -12.79 11.83 -26.96
CA TYR A 647 -14.25 11.87 -26.96
C TYR A 647 -14.87 10.47 -27.08
N GLN A 648 -14.41 9.68 -28.06
CA GLN A 648 -14.90 8.31 -28.28
C GLN A 648 -14.66 7.43 -27.06
N PHE A 649 -13.46 7.49 -26.48
CA PHE A 649 -13.12 6.76 -25.27
C PHE A 649 -14.06 7.11 -24.10
N LEU A 650 -14.28 8.40 -23.85
CA LEU A 650 -15.17 8.86 -22.79
C LEU A 650 -16.63 8.50 -23.04
N ARG A 651 -17.11 8.46 -24.29
CA ARG A 651 -18.47 8.00 -24.60
C ARG A 651 -18.66 6.50 -24.44
N GLY A 652 -17.57 5.74 -24.42
CA GLY A 652 -17.61 4.28 -24.37
C GLY A 652 -17.96 3.65 -25.72
N ASN A 653 -17.76 4.39 -26.80
CA ASN A 653 -17.85 3.85 -28.16
C ASN A 653 -16.54 3.12 -28.48
N GLN A 654 -16.63 1.98 -29.17
CA GLN A 654 -15.50 1.15 -29.56
C GLN A 654 -14.67 1.78 -30.68
#